data_AF-A0A849VS82-F1
#
_entry.id   AF-A0A849VS82-F1
#
_cell.length_a   1.000
_cell.length_b   1.000
_cell.length_c   1.000
_cell.angle_alpha   90.00
_cell.angle_beta   90.00
_cell.angle_gamma   90.00
#
_symmetry.space_group_name_H-M   'P 1'
#
loop_
_entity.id
_entity.type
_entity.pdbx_description
1 polymer ?
#
loop_
_entity_poly.entity_id
_entity_poly.type
_entity_poly.pdbx_seq_one_letter_code
_entity_poly.pdbx_strand_id
1 'polypeptide(L)'
;MTGIGLDKQTGYGIFAQAPTAIEGNLSSSKPLRADASAATLLLPASLPAWSMYLVWPERDGARGKPFAVNRTEAWWLGPNNTTAGTAISLYGRNLAHMNGTSTAFIYIKPANAPGLFVAPISVNPFRVEFKVPDLVAGSYEVWAHNGHGGRFGWSGPLPLRVLGKSPWAGQEARILEVKSFGATGNGTSDDTSAIREALEAAAASAPATVHLPAGTYRVSSALSAPDNVRWLGDGLDQTVIRLDADTGASMIDQAERNVQFERLTFDANGNTGSKPLINLGAVSNLRLQSVRLIAWNIPALETDRSSGIYIDGSELIENGSFYGSSNQLFMTNNRFRMTGYGESVVALWGGRDFSMIGNDLANADETRDDGHGIGRFFVAQGHFGNLRNMYWEGNRSHNAAPHDCDTVDCNKGEQICFEMVGSELKDGLIGATPTSVTLAGLAAPDERSGRDLVIVGGAGAGQRRHIVNVKANTAMLDRPWNVVPDRSSRFAFAATASQIAIYKNSFEGRASYAEHDSDSTAVLLYGNVYDAVVDSNRISQMRHAMMTVALTSTSGLSPYFLQYSNNTISDSNSGLYVGTTFTDAGTAGVWGGLGNIYRNNTFDRLAHIGVEYESWSYEGADYNGTVFEKNRFTNLPFGFIDGFRLMWTYNGNFKEAPPRSSRKYNTILYRNSFDRGSAPLPRSVGFKSLQPANTWLNIDSTWTGFAAGNSGPSQ
;
A
#
# COMPACT_ATOMS: atom_id res chain seq x y z
N MET A 1 14.33 -12.39 11.39
CA MET A 1 15.39 -11.34 11.34
C MET A 1 16.50 -11.79 10.41
N THR A 2 17.26 -10.87 9.81
CA THR A 2 18.42 -11.18 8.96
C THR A 2 19.71 -10.58 9.54
N GLY A 3 20.87 -11.16 9.21
CA GLY A 3 22.16 -10.78 9.81
C GLY A 3 23.33 -11.64 9.34
N ILE A 4 24.41 -11.66 10.14
CA ILE A 4 25.60 -12.50 9.93
C ILE A 4 25.76 -13.39 11.16
N GLY A 5 26.02 -14.68 10.95
CA GLY A 5 26.26 -15.61 12.05
C GLY A 5 25.03 -15.74 12.95
N LEU A 6 23.86 -15.90 12.36
CA LEU A 6 22.61 -16.04 13.11
C LEU A 6 22.26 -17.49 13.47
N ASP A 7 23.13 -18.45 13.11
CA ASP A 7 22.92 -19.89 13.27
C ASP A 7 22.62 -20.31 14.73
N LYS A 8 22.34 -21.60 14.93
CA LYS A 8 21.88 -22.15 16.22
C LYS A 8 22.85 -21.92 17.41
N GLN A 9 24.11 -21.56 17.17
CA GLN A 9 25.04 -21.20 18.25
C GLN A 9 24.68 -19.85 18.88
N THR A 10 24.09 -18.94 18.11
CA THR A 10 23.71 -17.59 18.55
C THR A 10 22.49 -17.63 19.48
N GLY A 11 22.63 -17.04 20.66
CA GLY A 11 21.51 -16.69 21.55
C GLY A 11 21.03 -15.27 21.29
N TYR A 12 19.92 -14.88 21.92
CA TYR A 12 19.34 -13.55 21.75
C TYR A 12 18.94 -12.98 23.11
N GLY A 13 19.56 -11.86 23.47
CA GLY A 13 19.11 -11.05 24.60
C GLY A 13 17.92 -10.21 24.20
N ILE A 14 16.91 -10.14 25.06
CA ILE A 14 15.66 -9.43 24.84
C ILE A 14 15.35 -8.59 26.07
N PHE A 15 15.33 -7.27 25.88
CA PHE A 15 14.87 -6.32 26.87
C PHE A 15 13.44 -5.89 26.58
N ALA A 16 12.60 -5.84 27.60
CA ALA A 16 11.26 -5.26 27.55
C ALA A 16 10.97 -4.51 28.85
N GLN A 17 10.11 -3.49 28.79
CA GLN A 17 9.72 -2.71 29.96
C GLN A 17 8.21 -2.59 29.99
N ALA A 18 7.58 -3.00 31.09
CA ALA A 18 6.14 -2.78 31.26
C ALA A 18 5.85 -1.27 31.35
N PRO A 19 4.70 -0.77 30.86
CA PRO A 19 4.42 0.67 30.76
C PRO A 19 4.64 1.48 32.03
N THR A 20 4.32 0.89 33.18
CA THR A 20 4.38 1.54 34.49
C THR A 20 5.65 1.21 35.27
N ALA A 21 6.54 0.38 34.72
CA ALA A 21 7.72 -0.10 35.42
C ALA A 21 8.91 0.85 35.23
N ILE A 22 9.60 1.17 36.32
CA ILE A 22 10.83 1.97 36.29
C ILE A 22 11.99 1.16 35.70
N GLU A 23 12.03 -0.15 35.99
CA GLU A 23 13.03 -1.10 35.50
C GLU A 23 12.44 -1.99 34.39
N GLY A 24 13.31 -2.47 33.49
CA GLY A 24 12.93 -3.43 32.46
C GLY A 24 13.44 -4.84 32.75
N ASN A 25 12.78 -5.83 32.14
CA ASN A 25 13.16 -7.23 32.23
C ASN A 25 14.11 -7.60 31.09
N LEU A 26 15.20 -8.28 31.43
CA LEU A 26 16.06 -8.95 30.47
C LEU A 26 15.72 -10.44 30.44
N SER A 27 15.52 -10.98 29.25
CA SER A 27 15.36 -12.42 29.01
C SER A 27 16.29 -12.86 27.90
N SER A 28 16.64 -14.13 27.88
CA SER A 28 17.36 -14.74 26.76
C SER A 28 16.45 -15.72 26.03
N SER A 29 16.64 -15.83 24.71
CA SER A 29 15.94 -16.79 23.87
C SER A 29 16.90 -17.42 22.87
N LYS A 30 16.60 -18.67 22.50
CA LYS A 30 17.27 -19.36 21.39
C LYS A 30 16.35 -19.32 20.17
N PRO A 31 16.92 -19.31 18.95
CA PRO A 31 16.11 -19.30 17.74
C PRO A 31 15.33 -20.60 17.59
N LEU A 32 14.07 -20.51 17.14
CA LEU A 32 13.27 -21.68 16.75
C LEU A 32 13.89 -22.38 15.54
N ARG A 33 14.30 -21.56 14.56
CA ARG A 33 15.07 -21.95 13.37
C ARG A 33 16.02 -20.82 13.05
N ALA A 34 17.21 -21.17 12.58
CA ALA A 34 18.19 -20.20 12.12
C ALA A 34 19.24 -20.84 11.23
N ASP A 35 19.86 -20.00 10.41
CA ASP A 35 21.00 -20.29 9.55
C ASP A 35 21.96 -19.09 9.51
N ALA A 36 22.88 -19.09 8.55
CA ALA A 36 23.87 -18.01 8.40
C ALA A 36 23.25 -16.63 8.09
N SER A 37 22.07 -16.60 7.47
CA SER A 37 21.42 -15.39 6.93
C SER A 37 20.21 -14.94 7.74
N ALA A 38 19.46 -15.86 8.33
CA ALA A 38 18.20 -15.56 9.02
C ALA A 38 18.01 -16.34 10.32
N ALA A 39 17.25 -15.75 11.24
CA ALA A 39 16.75 -16.42 12.43
C ALA A 39 15.29 -16.05 12.69
N THR A 40 14.53 -17.02 13.21
CA THR A 40 13.18 -16.81 13.71
C THR A 40 13.14 -17.06 15.22
N LEU A 41 12.60 -16.09 15.95
CA LEU A 41 12.57 -16.06 17.40
C LEU A 41 11.12 -16.11 17.89
N LEU A 42 10.89 -16.89 18.93
CA LEU A 42 9.68 -16.78 19.74
C LEU A 42 10.01 -15.87 20.93
N LEU A 43 9.24 -14.79 21.09
CA LEU A 43 9.35 -13.94 22.27
C LEU A 43 8.85 -14.72 23.50
N PRO A 44 9.62 -14.77 24.60
CA PRO A 44 9.19 -15.43 25.83
C PRO A 44 7.85 -14.89 26.33
N ALA A 45 6.94 -15.79 26.72
CA ALA A 45 5.61 -15.42 27.24
C ALA A 45 5.66 -14.67 28.57
N SER A 46 6.80 -14.70 29.27
CA SER A 46 7.07 -13.92 30.49
C SER A 46 7.30 -12.43 30.21
N LEU A 47 7.58 -12.05 28.97
CA LEU A 47 7.76 -10.63 28.63
C LEU A 47 6.40 -9.91 28.62
N PRO A 48 6.36 -8.63 29.02
CA PRO A 48 5.14 -7.82 28.95
C PRO A 48 4.57 -7.79 27.52
N ALA A 49 3.30 -8.16 27.37
CA ALA A 49 2.60 -8.08 26.10
C ALA A 49 2.51 -6.63 25.59
N TRP A 50 2.48 -6.47 24.26
CA TRP A 50 2.37 -5.17 23.59
C TRP A 50 3.44 -4.14 23.98
N SER A 51 4.59 -4.58 24.52
CA SER A 51 5.75 -3.73 24.77
C SER A 51 6.51 -3.42 23.47
N MET A 52 7.40 -2.43 23.56
CA MET A 52 8.57 -2.32 22.69
C MET A 52 9.66 -3.25 23.22
N TYR A 53 10.29 -4.00 22.31
CA TYR A 53 11.37 -4.94 22.66
C TYR A 53 12.67 -4.48 22.01
N LEU A 54 13.76 -4.50 22.78
CA LEU A 54 15.11 -4.40 22.25
C LEU A 54 15.70 -5.80 22.17
N VAL A 55 16.13 -6.21 20.99
CA VAL A 55 16.66 -7.54 20.73
C VAL A 55 18.09 -7.40 20.21
N TRP A 56 19.02 -8.22 20.71
CA TRP A 56 20.38 -8.31 20.17
C TRP A 56 20.87 -9.76 20.14
N PRO A 57 21.64 -10.15 19.11
CA PRO A 57 22.28 -11.45 19.09
C PRO A 57 23.45 -11.49 20.08
N GLU A 58 23.66 -12.65 20.68
CA GLU A 58 24.74 -12.94 21.63
C GLU A 58 25.46 -14.25 21.23
N ARG A 59 26.79 -14.20 21.14
CA ARG A 59 27.64 -15.35 20.81
C ARG A 59 28.97 -15.21 21.52
N ASP A 60 29.40 -16.28 22.21
CA ASP A 60 30.71 -16.35 22.90
C ASP A 60 31.01 -15.14 23.80
N GLY A 61 29.99 -14.65 24.52
CA GLY A 61 30.09 -13.48 25.39
C GLY A 61 30.07 -12.11 24.68
N ALA A 62 30.11 -12.08 23.35
CA ALA A 62 29.95 -10.87 22.55
C ALA A 62 28.47 -10.57 22.26
N ARG A 63 28.11 -9.28 22.23
CA ARG A 63 26.78 -8.78 21.88
C ARG A 63 26.83 -8.04 20.56
N GLY A 64 25.90 -8.36 19.66
CA GLY A 64 25.70 -7.60 18.43
C GLY A 64 24.91 -6.30 18.65
N LYS A 65 24.73 -5.54 17.58
CA LYS A 65 23.94 -4.30 17.58
C LYS A 65 22.48 -4.60 17.92
N PRO A 66 21.87 -3.90 18.89
CA PRO A 66 20.46 -4.09 19.20
C PRO A 66 19.55 -3.49 18.11
N PHE A 67 18.38 -4.08 17.93
CA PHE A 67 17.31 -3.56 17.10
C PHE A 67 15.98 -3.57 17.87
N ALA A 68 15.07 -2.69 17.47
CA ALA A 68 13.78 -2.53 18.11
C ALA A 68 12.70 -3.34 17.39
N VAL A 69 11.83 -3.98 18.15
CA VAL A 69 10.57 -4.59 17.69
C VAL A 69 9.43 -3.86 18.39
N ASN A 70 8.32 -3.60 17.69
CA ASN A 70 7.15 -2.86 18.21
C ASN A 70 7.44 -1.44 18.72
N ARG A 71 8.55 -0.83 18.29
CA ARG A 71 8.78 0.60 18.56
C ARG A 71 7.78 1.43 17.75
N THR A 72 7.35 2.55 18.33
CA THR A 72 6.58 3.58 17.61
C THR A 72 7.37 4.05 16.38
N GLU A 73 6.77 3.94 15.20
CA GLU A 73 7.39 4.37 13.95
C GLU A 73 6.45 5.31 13.21
N ALA A 74 6.74 6.60 13.29
CA ALA A 74 6.11 7.65 12.53
C ALA A 74 6.79 7.74 11.17
N TRP A 75 6.03 7.55 10.09
CA TRP A 75 6.53 7.51 8.73
C TRP A 75 6.36 8.85 8.00
N TRP A 76 5.19 9.46 8.14
CA TRP A 76 4.87 10.73 7.48
C TRP A 76 3.70 11.47 8.14
N LEU A 77 3.56 12.75 7.77
CA LEU A 77 2.48 13.64 8.17
C LEU A 77 1.73 14.13 6.94
N GLY A 78 0.42 14.28 7.07
CA GLY A 78 -0.41 14.83 6.02
C GLY A 78 -1.64 15.56 6.55
N PRO A 79 -1.91 16.80 6.11
CA PRO A 79 -0.99 17.71 5.44
C PRO A 79 0.27 18.02 6.26
N ASN A 80 1.43 18.16 5.59
CA ASN A 80 2.68 18.58 6.23
C ASN A 80 2.95 20.11 6.17
N ASN A 81 2.16 20.84 5.37
CA ASN A 81 2.13 22.31 5.31
C ASN A 81 0.70 22.78 5.62
N THR A 82 0.49 23.43 6.76
CA THR A 82 -0.87 23.77 7.22
C THR A 82 -0.87 24.97 8.17
N THR A 83 -2.04 25.50 8.50
CA THR A 83 -2.22 26.51 9.56
C THR A 83 -2.53 25.87 10.92
N ALA A 84 -2.40 26.68 11.99
CA ALA A 84 -2.96 26.35 13.30
C ALA A 84 -4.47 26.05 13.21
N GLY A 85 -4.96 25.15 14.07
CA GLY A 85 -6.36 24.71 14.14
C GLY A 85 -6.74 23.62 13.14
N THR A 86 -5.99 23.42 12.05
CA THR A 86 -6.26 22.39 11.05
C THR A 86 -6.01 20.99 11.60
N ALA A 87 -6.91 20.06 11.29
CA ALA A 87 -6.69 18.64 11.57
C ALA A 87 -5.67 18.05 10.57
N ILE A 88 -4.67 17.35 11.09
CA ILE A 88 -3.69 16.59 10.31
C ILE A 88 -3.55 15.19 10.86
N SER A 89 -3.00 14.28 10.07
CA SER A 89 -2.77 12.89 10.46
C SER A 89 -1.28 12.56 10.44
N LEU A 90 -0.85 11.83 11.47
CA LEU A 90 0.42 11.10 11.50
C LEU A 90 0.16 9.66 11.14
N TYR A 91 0.93 9.15 10.19
CA TYR A 91 0.84 7.78 9.69
C TYR A 91 2.11 7.00 10.02
N GLY A 92 1.97 5.70 10.28
CA GLY A 92 3.06 4.91 10.85
C GLY A 92 2.68 3.49 11.20
N ARG A 93 3.44 2.89 12.13
CA ARG A 93 3.07 1.65 12.81
C ARG A 93 3.39 1.71 14.30
N ASN A 94 2.67 0.90 15.06
CA ASN A 94 2.75 0.86 16.53
C ASN A 94 2.46 2.23 17.17
N LEU A 95 1.56 3.03 16.59
CA LEU A 95 1.25 4.38 17.09
C LEU A 95 0.35 4.37 18.32
N ALA A 96 -0.49 3.34 18.44
CA ALA A 96 -1.46 3.23 19.53
C ALA A 96 -0.89 2.49 20.74
N HIS A 97 -1.23 2.98 21.93
CA HIS A 97 -0.95 2.32 23.19
C HIS A 97 -1.61 0.95 23.25
N MET A 98 -0.83 -0.07 23.61
CA MET A 98 -1.28 -1.47 23.75
C MET A 98 -1.94 -2.02 22.46
N ASN A 99 -1.57 -1.48 21.30
CA ASN A 99 -2.21 -1.79 20.01
C ASN A 99 -3.73 -1.57 20.01
N GLY A 100 -4.21 -0.64 20.84
CA GLY A 100 -5.61 -0.24 20.92
C GLY A 100 -5.99 0.81 19.88
N THR A 101 -7.06 1.55 20.16
CA THR A 101 -7.61 2.57 19.26
C THR A 101 -8.02 3.86 19.97
N SER A 102 -7.48 4.12 21.16
CA SER A 102 -7.91 5.24 22.00
C SER A 102 -6.80 6.20 22.38
N THR A 103 -5.56 5.70 22.50
CA THR A 103 -4.49 6.44 23.18
C THR A 103 -3.23 6.42 22.34
N ALA A 104 -2.70 7.60 22.05
CA ALA A 104 -1.38 7.83 21.46
C ALA A 104 -0.85 9.16 22.01
N PHE A 105 0.48 9.33 22.03
CA PHE A 105 1.10 10.54 22.57
C PHE A 105 1.82 11.29 21.45
N ILE A 106 1.34 12.49 21.14
CA ILE A 106 1.90 13.37 20.11
C ILE A 106 2.54 14.57 20.80
N TYR A 107 3.78 14.89 20.43
CA TYR A 107 4.52 16.02 20.97
C TYR A 107 5.05 16.89 19.83
N ILE A 108 4.74 18.19 19.85
CA ILE A 108 5.14 19.15 18.81
C ILE A 108 6.06 20.20 19.43
N LYS A 109 7.25 20.39 18.86
CA LYS A 109 8.23 21.38 19.33
C LYS A 109 8.90 22.16 18.18
N PRO A 110 9.28 23.43 18.38
CA PRO A 110 10.25 24.08 17.50
C PRO A 110 11.65 23.49 17.76
N ALA A 111 12.59 23.62 16.81
CA ALA A 111 13.92 23.00 16.93
C ALA A 111 14.65 23.30 18.26
N ASN A 112 14.62 24.57 18.69
CA ASN A 112 15.44 25.10 19.78
C ASN A 112 14.66 25.50 21.05
N ALA A 113 13.41 25.03 21.22
CA ALA A 113 12.66 25.29 22.44
C ALA A 113 11.80 24.07 22.85
N PRO A 114 11.31 24.01 24.10
CA PRO A 114 10.31 23.04 24.50
C PRO A 114 9.05 23.12 23.63
N GLY A 115 8.37 21.98 23.52
CA GLY A 115 7.12 21.84 22.80
C GLY A 115 5.95 21.59 23.73
N LEU A 116 4.86 21.08 23.16
CA LEU A 116 3.67 20.68 23.91
C LEU A 116 3.12 19.33 23.43
N PHE A 117 2.44 18.64 24.34
CA PHE A 117 1.64 17.48 23.99
C PHE A 117 0.34 17.92 23.35
N VAL A 118 -0.09 17.18 22.32
CA VAL A 118 -1.34 17.43 21.60
C VAL A 118 -2.27 16.25 21.80
N ALA A 119 -3.53 16.54 22.14
CA ALA A 119 -4.55 15.53 22.27
C ALA A 119 -4.94 14.96 20.89
N PRO A 120 -4.96 13.63 20.71
CA PRO A 120 -5.44 13.04 19.49
C PRO A 120 -6.97 13.18 19.35
N ILE A 121 -7.43 13.36 18.10
CA ILE A 121 -8.84 13.29 17.69
C ILE A 121 -9.24 11.83 17.50
N SER A 122 -8.43 11.07 16.76
CA SER A 122 -8.65 9.66 16.49
C SER A 122 -7.33 8.89 16.54
N VAL A 123 -7.38 7.63 16.99
CA VAL A 123 -6.20 6.78 17.16
C VAL A 123 -6.49 5.40 16.62
N ASN A 124 -5.57 4.87 15.82
CA ASN A 124 -5.45 3.45 15.55
C ASN A 124 -3.94 3.09 15.48
N PRO A 125 -3.57 1.80 15.36
CA PRO A 125 -2.15 1.39 15.34
C PRO A 125 -1.30 2.02 14.22
N PHE A 126 -1.94 2.54 13.16
CA PHE A 126 -1.29 3.00 11.93
C PHE A 126 -1.53 4.48 11.60
N ARG A 127 -2.51 5.12 12.23
CA ARG A 127 -2.88 6.53 12.05
C ARG A 127 -3.27 7.19 13.38
N VAL A 128 -2.80 8.41 13.60
CA VAL A 128 -3.23 9.29 14.68
C VAL A 128 -3.57 10.65 14.10
N GLU A 129 -4.82 11.07 14.25
CA GLU A 129 -5.29 12.39 13.85
C GLU A 129 -5.23 13.36 15.02
N PHE A 130 -4.85 14.60 14.79
CA PHE A 130 -4.83 15.65 15.80
C PHE A 130 -4.95 17.03 15.15
N LYS A 131 -5.36 18.04 15.93
CA LYS A 131 -5.35 19.44 15.46
C LYS A 131 -4.00 20.06 15.72
N VAL A 132 -3.49 20.82 14.75
CA VAL A 132 -2.33 21.68 14.98
C VAL A 132 -2.72 22.72 16.05
N PRO A 133 -1.98 22.83 17.16
CA PRO A 133 -2.31 23.78 18.23
C PRO A 133 -2.08 25.22 17.77
N ASP A 134 -2.40 26.20 18.62
CA ASP A 134 -2.17 27.62 18.35
C ASP A 134 -0.67 27.94 18.31
N LEU A 135 -0.07 27.68 17.15
CA LEU A 135 1.35 27.83 16.85
C LEU A 135 1.52 28.98 15.87
N VAL A 136 2.54 29.80 16.12
CA VAL A 136 2.97 30.81 15.16
C VAL A 136 3.51 30.16 13.89
N ALA A 137 3.49 30.91 12.78
CA ALA A 137 4.05 30.44 11.52
C ALA A 137 5.55 30.08 11.70
N GLY A 138 5.93 28.88 11.28
CA GLY A 138 7.26 28.35 11.59
C GLY A 138 7.43 26.89 11.22
N SER A 139 8.64 26.38 11.44
CA SER A 139 8.97 24.96 11.24
C SER A 139 9.03 24.26 12.59
N TYR A 140 8.40 23.09 12.66
CA TYR A 140 8.22 22.30 13.86
C TYR A 140 8.61 20.84 13.61
N GLU A 141 8.94 20.16 14.69
CA GLU A 141 9.14 18.72 14.75
C GLU A 141 7.91 18.09 15.42
N VAL A 142 7.37 17.04 14.82
CA VAL A 142 6.34 16.18 15.44
C VAL A 142 6.98 14.86 15.84
N TRP A 143 6.79 14.51 17.09
CA TRP A 143 7.27 13.28 17.72
C TRP A 143 6.07 12.45 18.16
N ALA A 144 6.20 11.13 18.08
CA ALA A 144 5.15 10.20 18.49
C ALA A 144 5.68 9.15 19.46
N HIS A 145 4.82 8.73 20.39
CA HIS A 145 5.08 7.64 21.33
C HIS A 145 3.78 6.91 21.65
N ASN A 146 3.87 5.61 21.92
CA ASN A 146 2.72 4.75 22.23
C ASN A 146 2.67 4.31 23.71
N GLY A 147 3.46 4.92 24.59
CA GLY A 147 3.59 4.59 26.00
C GLY A 147 4.57 3.46 26.33
N HIS A 148 5.24 2.84 25.34
CA HIS A 148 6.16 1.72 25.54
C HIS A 148 7.62 2.06 25.24
N GLY A 149 8.56 1.39 25.94
CA GLY A 149 10.00 1.49 25.64
C GLY A 149 10.72 2.73 26.17
N GLY A 150 10.07 3.53 27.02
CA GLY A 150 10.65 4.74 27.63
C GLY A 150 11.29 5.66 26.59
N ARG A 151 12.52 6.11 26.85
CA ARG A 151 13.29 6.96 25.92
C ARG A 151 13.58 6.30 24.56
N PHE A 152 13.60 4.98 24.48
CA PHE A 152 13.88 4.24 23.23
C PHE A 152 12.63 4.02 22.38
N GLY A 153 11.44 4.31 22.92
CA GLY A 153 10.15 4.14 22.27
C GLY A 153 9.70 5.31 21.38
N TRP A 154 10.39 6.46 21.49
CA TRP A 154 10.05 7.66 20.72
C TRP A 154 10.33 7.47 19.23
N SER A 155 9.44 8.04 18.43
CA SER A 155 9.58 8.18 16.99
C SER A 155 9.79 9.63 16.56
N GLY A 156 10.21 9.82 15.32
CA GLY A 156 10.46 11.14 14.73
C GLY A 156 11.92 11.62 14.86
N PRO A 157 12.16 12.92 14.57
CA PRO A 157 11.15 13.92 14.25
C PRO A 157 10.59 13.78 12.83
N LEU A 158 9.29 14.06 12.66
CA LEU A 158 8.71 14.36 11.35
C LEU A 158 8.57 15.89 11.18
N PRO A 159 8.89 16.45 10.00
CA PRO A 159 8.82 17.89 9.77
C PRO A 159 7.36 18.36 9.57
N LEU A 160 7.00 19.45 10.24
CA LEU A 160 5.73 20.15 10.07
C LEU A 160 6.01 21.64 9.79
N ARG A 161 5.39 22.19 8.76
CA ARG A 161 5.41 23.64 8.50
C ARG A 161 4.05 24.24 8.87
N VAL A 162 4.06 25.13 9.85
CA VAL A 162 2.92 25.97 10.18
C VAL A 162 2.97 27.25 9.35
N LEU A 163 1.93 27.49 8.57
CA LEU A 163 1.75 28.65 7.69
C LEU A 163 1.05 29.78 8.44
N GLY A 164 1.38 31.03 8.09
CA GLY A 164 0.69 32.20 8.65
C GLY A 164 -0.73 32.38 8.10
N LYS A 165 -0.99 31.88 6.89
CA LYS A 165 -2.31 31.84 6.27
C LYS A 165 -2.47 30.56 5.46
N SER A 166 -3.71 30.10 5.39
CA SER A 166 -4.10 28.97 4.53
C SER A 166 -3.93 29.34 3.06
N PRO A 167 -3.53 28.42 2.17
CA PRO A 167 -3.54 28.65 0.71
C PRO A 167 -4.92 29.07 0.17
N TRP A 168 -5.98 28.76 0.92
CA TRP A 168 -7.39 29.02 0.59
C TRP A 168 -7.91 30.34 1.18
N ALA A 169 -7.08 31.06 1.93
CA ALA A 169 -7.52 32.28 2.63
C ALA A 169 -7.87 33.39 1.64
N GLY A 170 -9.02 34.03 1.84
CA GLY A 170 -9.44 35.22 1.07
C GLY A 170 -10.31 34.92 -0.15
N GLN A 171 -10.49 33.66 -0.56
CA GLN A 171 -11.34 33.31 -1.72
C GLN A 171 -12.80 33.73 -1.54
N GLU A 172 -13.31 33.74 -0.31
CA GLU A 172 -14.67 34.20 0.05
C GLU A 172 -14.82 35.73 0.05
N ALA A 173 -13.72 36.48 0.06
CA ALA A 173 -13.78 37.95 0.11
C ALA A 173 -14.18 38.57 -1.24
N ARG A 174 -14.10 37.79 -2.32
CA ARG A 174 -14.39 38.23 -3.68
C ARG A 174 -15.13 37.12 -4.43
N ILE A 175 -16.45 37.26 -4.53
CA ILE A 175 -17.31 36.31 -5.24
C ILE A 175 -17.77 36.95 -6.55
N LEU A 176 -17.53 36.28 -7.66
CA LEU A 176 -17.95 36.67 -9.00
C LEU A 176 -19.04 35.69 -9.47
N GLU A 177 -20.25 36.20 -9.63
CA GLU A 177 -21.40 35.44 -10.12
C GLU A 177 -21.32 35.27 -11.64
N VAL A 178 -21.31 34.05 -12.17
CA VAL A 178 -21.28 33.82 -13.64
C VAL A 178 -22.48 34.46 -14.36
N LYS A 179 -23.62 34.59 -13.67
CA LYS A 179 -24.82 35.24 -14.21
C LYS A 179 -24.62 36.75 -14.47
N SER A 180 -23.72 37.39 -13.72
CA SER A 180 -23.34 38.79 -13.96
C SER A 180 -22.52 38.98 -15.25
N PHE A 181 -21.95 37.90 -15.78
CA PHE A 181 -21.24 37.85 -17.06
C PHE A 181 -22.11 37.31 -18.20
N GLY A 182 -23.42 37.12 -17.95
CA GLY A 182 -24.38 36.70 -18.97
C GLY A 182 -24.63 35.18 -19.05
N ALA A 183 -24.05 34.37 -18.15
CA ALA A 183 -24.36 32.95 -18.11
C ALA A 183 -25.83 32.73 -17.69
N THR A 184 -26.51 31.84 -18.38
CA THR A 184 -27.94 31.57 -18.17
C THR A 184 -28.19 30.34 -17.29
N GLY A 185 -27.35 29.30 -17.40
CA GLY A 185 -27.51 28.04 -16.67
C GLY A 185 -28.81 27.29 -17.02
N ASN A 186 -29.38 27.51 -18.20
CA ASN A 186 -30.69 26.99 -18.59
C ASN A 186 -30.65 25.63 -19.30
N GLY A 187 -29.47 25.05 -19.52
CA GLY A 187 -29.28 23.78 -20.21
C GLY A 187 -29.48 23.84 -21.73
N THR A 188 -29.58 25.04 -22.33
CA THR A 188 -29.75 25.25 -23.78
C THR A 188 -28.80 26.28 -24.37
N SER A 189 -28.62 27.44 -23.72
CA SER A 189 -27.70 28.48 -24.17
C SER A 189 -26.25 28.02 -23.97
N ASP A 190 -25.36 28.46 -24.85
CA ASP A 190 -23.92 28.28 -24.66
C ASP A 190 -23.40 29.34 -23.69
N ASP A 191 -22.97 28.90 -22.51
CA ASP A 191 -22.48 29.76 -21.42
C ASP A 191 -20.95 29.88 -21.42
N THR A 192 -20.24 29.37 -22.45
CA THR A 192 -18.77 29.31 -22.49
C THR A 192 -18.12 30.69 -22.33
N SER A 193 -18.57 31.71 -23.09
CA SER A 193 -17.95 33.04 -23.03
C SER A 193 -18.14 33.68 -21.66
N ALA A 194 -19.35 33.60 -21.11
CA ALA A 194 -19.68 34.18 -19.81
C ALA A 194 -18.86 33.53 -18.68
N ILE A 195 -18.69 32.20 -18.72
CA ILE A 195 -17.86 31.50 -17.74
C ILE A 195 -16.39 31.89 -17.88
N ARG A 196 -15.86 31.97 -19.10
CA ARG A 196 -14.47 32.42 -19.33
C ARG A 196 -14.23 33.83 -18.82
N GLU A 197 -15.12 34.77 -19.12
CA GLU A 197 -15.01 36.14 -18.64
C GLU A 197 -15.05 36.23 -17.11
N ALA A 198 -15.90 35.43 -16.46
CA ALA A 198 -15.94 35.32 -15.00
C ALA A 198 -14.62 34.77 -14.43
N LEU A 199 -14.05 33.75 -15.08
CA LEU A 199 -12.77 33.15 -14.68
C LEU A 199 -11.59 34.11 -14.89
N GLU A 200 -11.55 34.83 -16.00
CA GLU A 200 -10.53 35.85 -16.27
C GLU A 200 -10.62 37.00 -15.25
N ALA A 201 -11.84 37.46 -14.94
CA ALA A 201 -12.05 38.48 -13.91
C ALA A 201 -11.68 37.98 -12.51
N ALA A 202 -11.95 36.72 -12.19
CA ALA A 202 -11.53 36.09 -10.95
C ALA A 202 -10.01 35.96 -10.87
N ALA A 203 -9.35 35.55 -11.96
CA ALA A 203 -7.89 35.48 -12.05
C ALA A 203 -7.24 36.85 -11.81
N ALA A 204 -7.79 37.91 -12.41
CA ALA A 204 -7.31 39.28 -12.24
C ALA A 204 -7.52 39.83 -10.82
N SER A 205 -8.40 39.21 -10.02
CA SER A 205 -8.71 39.61 -8.64
C SER A 205 -8.40 38.53 -7.60
N ALA A 206 -7.62 37.51 -7.98
CA ALA A 206 -7.33 36.35 -7.14
C ALA A 206 -6.58 36.75 -5.84
N PRO A 207 -6.82 36.08 -4.70
CA PRO A 207 -7.71 34.93 -4.53
C PRO A 207 -9.19 35.32 -4.61
N ALA A 208 -9.98 34.53 -5.34
CA ALA A 208 -11.39 34.81 -5.60
C ALA A 208 -12.20 33.53 -5.77
N THR A 209 -13.52 33.66 -5.75
CA THR A 209 -14.48 32.60 -6.03
C THR A 209 -15.29 32.96 -7.27
N VAL A 210 -15.40 32.03 -8.21
CA VAL A 210 -16.44 32.04 -9.25
C VAL A 210 -17.60 31.20 -8.76
N HIS A 211 -18.76 31.84 -8.61
CA HIS A 211 -19.99 31.18 -8.16
C HIS A 211 -20.90 30.87 -9.34
N LEU A 212 -21.35 29.62 -9.40
CA LEU A 212 -22.26 29.06 -10.40
C LEU A 212 -23.55 28.58 -9.70
N PRO A 213 -24.58 29.45 -9.61
CA PRO A 213 -25.87 29.07 -9.03
C PRO A 213 -26.48 27.81 -9.68
N ALA A 214 -27.51 27.24 -9.06
CA ALA A 214 -28.21 26.09 -9.61
C ALA A 214 -28.63 26.30 -11.08
N GLY A 215 -28.34 25.30 -11.91
CA GLY A 215 -28.49 25.36 -13.36
C GLY A 215 -27.62 24.35 -14.10
N THR A 216 -27.91 24.18 -15.39
CA THR A 216 -27.05 23.44 -16.32
C THR A 216 -26.40 24.44 -17.28
N TYR A 217 -25.09 24.59 -17.15
CA TYR A 217 -24.27 25.48 -17.96
C TYR A 217 -23.65 24.68 -19.10
N ARG A 218 -24.14 24.89 -20.33
CA ARG A 218 -23.53 24.24 -21.49
C ARG A 218 -22.26 24.98 -21.88
N VAL A 219 -21.20 24.22 -22.13
CA VAL A 219 -19.97 24.76 -22.72
C VAL A 219 -19.64 24.02 -24.00
N SER A 220 -19.05 24.71 -24.97
CA SER A 220 -18.70 24.18 -26.29
C SER A 220 -17.19 24.09 -26.53
N SER A 221 -16.39 24.40 -25.51
CA SER A 221 -14.93 24.29 -25.57
C SER A 221 -14.33 24.23 -24.17
N ALA A 222 -13.05 23.82 -24.09
CA ALA A 222 -12.33 23.71 -22.82
C ALA A 222 -12.31 25.03 -22.03
N LEU A 223 -12.26 24.90 -20.71
CA LEU A 223 -12.10 26.01 -19.77
C LEU A 223 -10.78 25.85 -19.01
N SER A 224 -10.01 26.93 -18.94
CA SER A 224 -8.78 26.95 -18.17
C SER A 224 -9.04 27.32 -16.72
N ALA A 225 -8.51 26.55 -15.76
CA ALA A 225 -8.66 26.82 -14.34
C ALA A 225 -7.59 27.81 -13.83
N PRO A 226 -7.96 29.03 -13.40
CA PRO A 226 -6.96 29.98 -12.93
C PRO A 226 -6.43 29.62 -11.54
N ASP A 227 -5.15 29.91 -11.30
CA ASP A 227 -4.54 29.75 -9.98
C ASP A 227 -5.27 30.56 -8.89
N ASN A 228 -5.35 29.99 -7.68
CA ASN A 228 -5.97 30.61 -6.50
C ASN A 228 -7.46 30.93 -6.65
N VAL A 229 -8.16 30.35 -7.63
CA VAL A 229 -9.60 30.52 -7.82
C VAL A 229 -10.37 29.29 -7.33
N ARG A 230 -11.45 29.55 -6.58
CA ARG A 230 -12.45 28.54 -6.21
C ARG A 230 -13.62 28.59 -7.18
N TRP A 231 -14.08 27.42 -7.62
CA TRP A 231 -15.28 27.23 -8.41
C TRP A 231 -16.34 26.63 -7.50
N LEU A 232 -17.39 27.39 -7.21
CA LEU A 232 -18.41 27.03 -6.23
C LEU A 232 -19.77 26.87 -6.92
N GLY A 233 -20.44 25.75 -6.69
CA GLY A 233 -21.84 25.56 -7.04
C GLY A 233 -22.80 25.48 -5.84
N ASP A 234 -24.09 25.46 -6.13
CA ASP A 234 -25.14 25.32 -5.12
C ASP A 234 -25.30 23.88 -4.60
N GLY A 235 -24.69 22.89 -5.26
CA GLY A 235 -24.73 21.48 -4.92
C GLY A 235 -24.40 20.60 -6.12
N LEU A 236 -23.81 19.42 -5.89
CA LEU A 236 -23.44 18.49 -6.96
C LEU A 236 -24.66 18.02 -7.80
N ASP A 237 -25.86 17.96 -7.22
CA ASP A 237 -27.10 17.67 -7.96
C ASP A 237 -27.84 18.93 -8.45
N GLN A 238 -27.26 20.12 -8.29
CA GLN A 238 -27.91 21.41 -8.57
C GLN A 238 -27.19 22.24 -9.63
N THR A 239 -25.86 22.24 -9.61
CA THR A 239 -25.01 22.97 -10.55
C THR A 239 -24.27 21.98 -11.44
N VAL A 240 -24.53 22.01 -12.74
CA VAL A 240 -23.87 21.15 -13.73
C VAL A 240 -23.20 22.02 -14.78
N ILE A 241 -21.91 21.81 -15.03
CA ILE A 241 -21.23 22.31 -16.23
C ILE A 241 -21.11 21.12 -17.18
N ARG A 242 -21.76 21.19 -18.34
CA ARG A 242 -21.84 20.10 -19.31
C ARG A 242 -21.18 20.50 -20.62
N LEU A 243 -20.23 19.69 -21.08
CA LEU A 243 -19.57 19.89 -22.37
C LEU A 243 -20.44 19.35 -23.50
N ASP A 244 -20.91 20.19 -24.42
CA ASP A 244 -21.84 19.80 -25.50
C ASP A 244 -21.24 19.95 -26.91
N ALA A 245 -19.92 20.03 -27.01
CA ALA A 245 -19.20 19.95 -28.28
C ALA A 245 -17.85 19.27 -28.07
N ASP A 246 -17.47 18.40 -29.02
CA ASP A 246 -16.16 17.75 -29.03
C ASP A 246 -15.03 18.79 -29.07
N THR A 247 -14.13 18.68 -28.11
CA THR A 247 -13.00 19.62 -27.95
C THR A 247 -11.68 19.07 -28.46
N GLY A 248 -11.57 17.75 -28.67
CA GLY A 248 -10.28 17.08 -28.86
C GLY A 248 -9.29 17.22 -27.69
N ALA A 249 -9.75 17.73 -26.54
CA ALA A 249 -8.95 18.07 -25.37
C ALA A 249 -9.69 17.68 -24.06
N SER A 250 -9.05 17.91 -22.91
CA SER A 250 -9.73 17.86 -21.62
C SER A 250 -10.73 19.01 -21.47
N MET A 251 -11.83 18.78 -20.75
CA MET A 251 -12.81 19.83 -20.49
C MET A 251 -12.22 20.95 -19.63
N ILE A 252 -11.47 20.57 -18.59
CA ILE A 252 -10.78 21.49 -17.71
C ILE A 252 -9.28 21.23 -17.79
N ASP A 253 -8.53 22.28 -18.06
CA ASP A 253 -7.08 22.26 -18.13
C ASP A 253 -6.49 23.50 -17.45
N GLN A 254 -5.16 23.59 -17.45
CA GLN A 254 -4.37 24.67 -16.83
C GLN A 254 -4.60 24.81 -15.32
N ALA A 255 -3.53 24.67 -14.54
CA ALA A 255 -3.40 25.18 -13.17
C ALA A 255 -1.99 24.85 -12.68
N GLU A 256 -1.35 25.77 -11.99
CA GLU A 256 -0.09 25.50 -11.29
C GLU A 256 -0.33 25.35 -9.78
N ARG A 257 -1.30 26.10 -9.22
CA ARG A 257 -1.54 26.10 -7.77
C ARG A 257 -2.92 26.53 -7.29
N ASN A 258 -3.31 25.99 -6.13
CA ASN A 258 -4.40 26.44 -5.27
C ASN A 258 -5.76 26.52 -5.99
N VAL A 259 -6.11 25.47 -6.73
CA VAL A 259 -7.41 25.37 -7.40
C VAL A 259 -8.37 24.53 -6.57
N GLN A 260 -9.61 25.01 -6.44
CA GLN A 260 -10.66 24.35 -5.69
C GLN A 260 -11.93 24.26 -6.52
N PHE A 261 -12.49 23.06 -6.60
CA PHE A 261 -13.81 22.80 -7.14
C PHE A 261 -14.70 22.27 -6.02
N GLU A 262 -15.89 22.86 -5.89
CA GLU A 262 -16.76 22.56 -4.76
C GLU A 262 -18.24 22.60 -5.13
N ARG A 263 -18.99 21.58 -4.71
CA ARG A 263 -20.46 21.52 -4.79
C ARG A 263 -21.03 21.71 -6.20
N LEU A 264 -20.43 21.05 -7.19
CA LEU A 264 -20.89 21.09 -8.58
C LEU A 264 -20.58 19.78 -9.33
N THR A 265 -21.18 19.62 -10.50
CA THR A 265 -20.89 18.52 -11.44
C THR A 265 -20.15 19.05 -12.67
N PHE A 266 -19.10 18.34 -13.08
CA PHE A 266 -18.56 18.42 -14.44
C PHE A 266 -18.99 17.19 -15.23
N ASP A 267 -19.61 17.40 -16.39
CA ASP A 267 -20.10 16.34 -17.25
C ASP A 267 -19.43 16.42 -18.64
N ALA A 268 -18.61 15.40 -18.95
CA ALA A 268 -17.93 15.28 -20.23
C ALA A 268 -18.91 15.12 -21.39
N ASN A 269 -20.07 14.50 -21.14
CA ASN A 269 -21.09 14.15 -22.12
C ASN A 269 -20.49 13.51 -23.41
N GLY A 270 -19.42 12.72 -23.26
CA GLY A 270 -18.72 12.05 -24.36
C GLY A 270 -17.85 12.95 -25.26
N ASN A 271 -17.60 14.20 -24.88
CA ASN A 271 -17.03 15.23 -25.76
C ASN A 271 -15.53 15.55 -25.53
N THR A 272 -14.78 14.70 -24.82
CA THR A 272 -13.32 14.85 -24.65
C THR A 272 -12.50 13.80 -25.42
N GLY A 273 -13.16 12.98 -26.25
CA GLY A 273 -12.51 11.87 -26.95
C GLY A 273 -11.92 10.86 -25.97
N SER A 274 -10.59 10.67 -26.00
CA SER A 274 -9.86 9.80 -25.06
C SER A 274 -9.14 10.57 -23.95
N LYS A 275 -9.34 11.88 -23.85
CA LYS A 275 -8.65 12.74 -22.87
C LYS A 275 -9.37 12.67 -21.52
N PRO A 276 -8.63 12.78 -20.40
CA PRO A 276 -9.27 12.87 -19.10
C PRO A 276 -10.22 14.05 -19.05
N LEU A 277 -11.30 13.97 -18.26
CA LEU A 277 -12.23 15.09 -18.07
C LEU A 277 -11.48 16.33 -17.53
N ILE A 278 -10.63 16.15 -16.53
CA ILE A 278 -9.79 17.20 -15.94
C ILE A 278 -8.31 16.81 -16.04
N ASN A 279 -7.47 17.67 -16.64
CA ASN A 279 -6.01 17.48 -16.71
C ASN A 279 -5.27 18.64 -16.05
N LEU A 280 -4.76 18.40 -14.83
CA LEU A 280 -4.02 19.37 -14.02
C LEU A 280 -2.69 18.78 -13.55
N GLY A 281 -1.85 18.39 -14.51
CA GLY A 281 -0.50 17.93 -14.24
C GLY A 281 0.37 19.01 -13.56
N ALA A 282 1.20 18.59 -12.60
CA ALA A 282 2.11 19.43 -11.81
C ALA A 282 1.45 20.50 -10.93
N VAL A 283 0.16 20.37 -10.65
CA VAL A 283 -0.55 21.29 -9.76
C VAL A 283 -0.11 21.12 -8.30
N SER A 284 -0.01 22.22 -7.57
CA SER A 284 0.17 22.23 -6.12
C SER A 284 -1.11 22.69 -5.42
N ASN A 285 -1.63 21.91 -4.48
CA ASN A 285 -2.90 22.17 -3.80
C ASN A 285 -4.10 22.17 -4.76
N LEU A 286 -4.63 20.97 -5.05
CA LEU A 286 -5.92 20.77 -5.71
C LEU A 286 -6.95 20.28 -4.69
N ARG A 287 -8.14 20.85 -4.70
CA ARG A 287 -9.28 20.40 -3.90
C ARG A 287 -10.49 20.07 -4.76
N LEU A 288 -10.99 18.85 -4.65
CA LEU A 288 -12.31 18.42 -5.09
C LEU A 288 -13.15 18.13 -3.85
N GLN A 289 -14.18 18.93 -3.60
CA GLN A 289 -15.00 18.82 -2.39
C GLN A 289 -16.47 18.75 -2.72
N SER A 290 -17.11 17.60 -2.46
CA SER A 290 -18.51 17.37 -2.86
C SER A 290 -18.74 17.67 -4.36
N VAL A 291 -17.82 17.20 -5.21
CA VAL A 291 -17.89 17.35 -6.67
C VAL A 291 -18.31 16.03 -7.30
N ARG A 292 -19.05 16.09 -8.42
CA ARG A 292 -19.25 14.92 -9.29
C ARG A 292 -18.50 15.12 -10.61
N LEU A 293 -17.71 14.14 -11.00
CA LEU A 293 -17.05 14.07 -12.30
C LEU A 293 -17.71 12.96 -13.11
N ILE A 294 -18.42 13.33 -14.18
CA ILE A 294 -19.05 12.37 -15.11
C ILE A 294 -18.13 12.25 -16.34
N ALA A 295 -17.25 11.26 -16.28
CA ALA A 295 -16.19 10.98 -17.25
C ALA A 295 -16.43 9.60 -17.88
N TRP A 296 -17.68 9.30 -18.25
CA TRP A 296 -18.09 7.96 -18.71
C TRP A 296 -17.17 7.41 -19.82
N ASN A 297 -16.60 6.22 -19.61
CA ASN A 297 -15.63 5.54 -20.50
C ASN A 297 -14.31 6.29 -20.78
N ILE A 298 -13.96 7.29 -19.98
CA ILE A 298 -12.70 8.02 -20.03
C ILE A 298 -12.15 8.25 -18.61
N PRO A 299 -10.90 8.71 -18.46
CA PRO A 299 -10.41 9.03 -17.13
C PRO A 299 -11.07 10.29 -16.56
N ALA A 300 -11.37 10.35 -15.26
CA ALA A 300 -11.90 11.60 -14.69
C ALA A 300 -10.81 12.63 -14.44
N LEU A 301 -9.65 12.20 -13.95
CA LEU A 301 -8.61 13.10 -13.46
C LEU A 301 -7.20 12.63 -13.83
N GLU A 302 -6.39 13.57 -14.33
CA GLU A 302 -4.94 13.41 -14.48
C GLU A 302 -4.19 14.51 -13.72
N THR A 303 -3.39 14.10 -12.72
CA THR A 303 -2.57 15.00 -11.90
C THR A 303 -1.21 14.37 -11.60
N ASP A 304 -0.40 14.13 -12.63
CA ASP A 304 0.99 13.66 -12.47
C ASP A 304 1.92 14.78 -11.95
N ARG A 305 2.93 14.45 -11.13
CA ARG A 305 3.93 15.37 -10.52
C ARG A 305 3.32 16.47 -9.65
N SER A 306 2.12 16.23 -9.15
CA SER A 306 1.35 17.17 -8.36
C SER A 306 1.62 16.97 -6.86
N SER A 307 1.23 17.96 -6.05
CA SER A 307 1.35 17.85 -4.59
C SER A 307 0.16 18.44 -3.86
N GLY A 308 -0.24 17.85 -2.73
CA GLY A 308 -1.33 18.38 -1.91
C GLY A 308 -2.70 18.23 -2.58
N ILE A 309 -3.05 17.02 -3.00
CA ILE A 309 -4.31 16.73 -3.69
C ILE A 309 -5.31 16.20 -2.67
N TYR A 310 -6.48 16.82 -2.60
CA TYR A 310 -7.58 16.42 -1.73
C TYR A 310 -8.81 16.14 -2.56
N ILE A 311 -9.33 14.93 -2.44
CA ILE A 311 -10.60 14.51 -3.02
C ILE A 311 -11.46 14.06 -1.84
N ASP A 312 -12.48 14.84 -1.52
CA ASP A 312 -13.28 14.67 -0.31
C ASP A 312 -14.77 14.69 -0.63
N GLY A 313 -15.48 13.65 -0.18
CA GLY A 313 -16.93 13.54 -0.35
C GLY A 313 -17.41 13.63 -1.79
N SER A 314 -16.55 13.28 -2.77
CA SER A 314 -16.80 13.46 -4.20
C SER A 314 -17.22 12.16 -4.89
N GLU A 315 -17.81 12.26 -6.07
CA GLU A 315 -18.22 11.12 -6.89
C GLU A 315 -17.53 11.16 -8.26
N LEU A 316 -16.77 10.12 -8.59
CA LEU A 316 -16.07 10.00 -9.87
C LEU A 316 -16.66 8.84 -10.65
N ILE A 317 -17.29 9.14 -11.79
CA ILE A 317 -17.83 8.16 -12.72
C ILE A 317 -16.88 8.07 -13.90
N GLU A 318 -16.09 7.00 -14.00
CA GLU A 318 -14.87 6.99 -14.81
C GLU A 318 -14.45 5.59 -15.26
N ASN A 319 -13.49 5.50 -16.18
CA ASN A 319 -12.75 4.26 -16.44
C ASN A 319 -11.31 4.29 -15.87
N GLY A 320 -10.96 5.35 -15.13
CA GLY A 320 -9.79 5.39 -14.28
C GLY A 320 -9.29 6.80 -14.01
N SER A 321 -8.23 6.93 -13.22
CA SER A 321 -7.58 8.22 -12.98
C SER A 321 -6.08 8.04 -12.71
N PHE A 322 -5.28 8.98 -13.20
CA PHE A 322 -3.82 8.89 -13.17
C PHE A 322 -3.19 9.98 -12.31
N TYR A 323 -2.41 9.56 -11.32
CA TYR A 323 -1.75 10.43 -10.36
C TYR A 323 -0.23 10.38 -10.47
N GLY A 324 0.31 9.49 -11.31
CA GLY A 324 1.72 9.44 -11.69
C GLY A 324 2.67 9.37 -10.50
N SER A 325 3.56 10.37 -10.38
CA SER A 325 4.56 10.44 -9.28
C SER A 325 4.23 11.52 -8.23
N SER A 326 2.95 11.76 -7.96
CA SER A 326 2.48 12.82 -7.06
C SER A 326 2.74 12.54 -5.58
N ASN A 327 2.61 13.57 -4.74
CA ASN A 327 2.77 13.43 -3.29
C ASN A 327 1.74 14.19 -2.44
N GLN A 328 1.52 13.78 -1.19
CA GLN A 328 0.49 14.34 -0.31
C GLN A 328 -0.90 14.24 -0.98
N LEU A 329 -1.33 13.00 -1.24
CA LEU A 329 -2.63 12.68 -1.82
C LEU A 329 -3.57 12.15 -0.74
N PHE A 330 -4.75 12.76 -0.66
CA PHE A 330 -5.77 12.46 0.35
C PHE A 330 -7.10 12.21 -0.33
N MET A 331 -7.62 10.99 -0.18
CA MET A 331 -8.92 10.60 -0.72
C MET A 331 -9.81 10.12 0.41
N THR A 332 -10.83 10.90 0.73
CA THR A 332 -11.68 10.65 1.90
C THR A 332 -13.16 10.62 1.51
N ASN A 333 -13.85 9.54 1.91
CA ASN A 333 -15.31 9.40 1.76
C ASN A 333 -15.82 9.62 0.33
N ASN A 334 -15.06 9.24 -0.69
CA ASN A 334 -15.47 9.36 -2.09
C ASN A 334 -16.24 8.13 -2.58
N ARG A 335 -17.04 8.33 -3.62
CA ARG A 335 -17.72 7.28 -4.37
C ARG A 335 -17.08 7.17 -5.74
N PHE A 336 -16.49 6.04 -6.04
CA PHE A 336 -15.96 5.73 -7.36
C PHE A 336 -16.92 4.77 -8.08
N ARG A 337 -17.26 5.12 -9.31
CA ARG A 337 -18.25 4.43 -10.15
C ARG A 337 -17.60 4.08 -11.47
N MET A 338 -17.21 2.82 -11.63
CA MET A 338 -16.40 2.41 -12.76
C MET A 338 -17.23 2.07 -14.00
N THR A 339 -16.68 2.40 -15.16
CA THR A 339 -17.23 2.19 -16.50
C THR A 339 -16.22 1.50 -17.41
N GLY A 340 -16.70 0.92 -18.52
CA GLY A 340 -15.91 0.60 -19.70
C GLY A 340 -14.66 -0.26 -19.50
N TYR A 341 -14.68 -1.24 -18.58
CA TYR A 341 -13.49 -2.06 -18.27
C TYR A 341 -12.27 -1.23 -17.80
N GLY A 342 -12.52 -0.14 -17.08
CA GLY A 342 -11.48 0.73 -16.54
C GLY A 342 -10.46 0.06 -15.61
N GLU A 343 -9.19 0.50 -15.66
CA GLU A 343 -8.08 -0.16 -14.97
C GLU A 343 -8.10 0.01 -13.45
N SER A 344 -8.10 1.26 -12.98
CA SER A 344 -8.13 1.62 -11.56
C SER A 344 -8.56 3.07 -11.38
N VAL A 345 -9.22 3.35 -10.27
CA VAL A 345 -9.63 4.72 -9.90
C VAL A 345 -8.44 5.53 -9.34
N VAL A 346 -7.35 4.84 -9.00
CA VAL A 346 -6.07 5.47 -8.66
C VAL A 346 -4.92 4.66 -9.28
N ALA A 347 -4.13 5.31 -10.14
CA ALA A 347 -2.86 4.78 -10.63
C ALA A 347 -1.68 5.68 -10.20
N LEU A 348 -0.72 5.09 -9.48
CA LEU A 348 0.56 5.74 -9.13
C LEU A 348 1.72 4.95 -9.72
N TRP A 349 2.59 5.64 -10.42
CA TRP A 349 3.79 5.06 -11.01
C TRP A 349 5.08 5.47 -10.26
N GLY A 350 4.93 6.14 -9.14
CA GLY A 350 5.97 6.63 -8.25
C GLY A 350 5.31 7.51 -7.17
N GLY A 351 6.10 8.34 -6.50
CA GLY A 351 5.57 9.31 -5.53
C GLY A 351 5.52 8.80 -4.10
N ARG A 352 4.81 9.54 -3.22
CA ARG A 352 4.77 9.23 -1.78
C ARG A 352 3.64 9.93 -1.05
N ASP A 353 3.39 9.52 0.19
CA ASP A 353 2.49 10.19 1.12
C ASP A 353 1.04 10.18 0.58
N PHE A 354 0.48 8.97 0.54
CA PHE A 354 -0.85 8.68 0.02
C PHE A 354 -1.75 8.12 1.11
N SER A 355 -2.99 8.60 1.17
CA SER A 355 -4.03 8.05 2.03
C SER A 355 -5.37 7.94 1.32
N MET A 356 -6.04 6.81 1.53
CA MET A 356 -7.37 6.51 1.02
C MET A 356 -8.25 5.98 2.16
N ILE A 357 -9.19 6.78 2.62
CA ILE A 357 -9.96 6.54 3.84
C ILE A 357 -11.47 6.60 3.56
N GLY A 358 -12.19 5.52 3.90
CA GLY A 358 -13.66 5.50 3.87
C GLY A 358 -14.29 5.58 2.47
N ASN A 359 -13.56 5.23 1.41
CA ASN A 359 -14.07 5.33 0.04
C ASN A 359 -14.87 4.10 -0.37
N ASP A 360 -15.76 4.28 -1.34
CA ASP A 360 -16.67 3.28 -1.87
C ASP A 360 -16.41 3.06 -3.37
N LEU A 361 -16.23 1.81 -3.78
CA LEU A 361 -16.02 1.42 -5.18
C LEU A 361 -17.12 0.47 -5.64
N ALA A 362 -17.76 0.81 -6.76
CA ALA A 362 -18.77 -0.01 -7.39
C ALA A 362 -18.77 0.18 -8.91
N ASN A 363 -19.49 -0.69 -9.62
CA ASN A 363 -19.88 -0.45 -11.00
C ASN A 363 -20.75 0.82 -11.10
N ALA A 364 -20.69 1.52 -12.22
CA ALA A 364 -21.48 2.72 -12.44
C ALA A 364 -22.96 2.41 -12.72
N ASP A 365 -23.23 1.43 -13.58
CA ASP A 365 -24.57 0.99 -13.95
C ASP A 365 -24.53 -0.44 -14.52
N GLU A 366 -24.87 -1.43 -13.72
CA GLU A 366 -24.83 -2.84 -14.13
C GLU A 366 -25.94 -3.22 -15.12
N THR A 367 -26.85 -2.30 -15.47
CA THR A 367 -27.85 -2.54 -16.53
C THR A 367 -27.31 -2.28 -17.93
N ARG A 368 -26.08 -1.78 -18.02
CA ARG A 368 -25.41 -1.41 -19.27
C ARG A 368 -24.12 -2.20 -19.45
N ASP A 369 -23.84 -2.65 -20.67
CA ASP A 369 -22.60 -3.34 -21.01
C ASP A 369 -21.34 -2.52 -20.65
N ASP A 370 -21.40 -1.19 -20.80
CA ASP A 370 -20.32 -0.26 -20.50
C ASP A 370 -20.40 0.37 -19.10
N GLY A 371 -21.41 0.03 -18.30
CA GLY A 371 -21.56 0.53 -16.94
C GLY A 371 -20.88 -0.35 -15.89
N HIS A 372 -20.13 -1.36 -16.32
CA HIS A 372 -19.29 -2.18 -15.46
C HIS A 372 -17.82 -1.75 -15.52
N GLY A 373 -17.13 -1.87 -14.39
CA GLY A 373 -15.68 -1.82 -14.32
C GLY A 373 -15.12 -3.18 -13.90
N ILE A 374 -14.01 -3.59 -14.51
CA ILE A 374 -13.15 -4.67 -14.01
C ILE A 374 -12.45 -4.33 -12.68
N GLY A 375 -12.59 -3.08 -12.23
CA GLY A 375 -11.43 -2.31 -11.79
C GLY A 375 -11.08 -2.40 -10.32
N ARG A 376 -10.19 -1.49 -9.96
CA ARG A 376 -9.41 -1.54 -8.73
C ARG A 376 -9.53 -0.22 -8.00
N PHE A 377 -9.43 -0.27 -6.67
CA PHE A 377 -9.18 0.95 -5.91
C PHE A 377 -7.84 1.57 -6.30
N PHE A 378 -6.82 0.72 -6.48
CA PHE A 378 -5.45 1.20 -6.58
C PHE A 378 -4.54 0.27 -7.38
N VAL A 379 -3.70 0.85 -8.23
CA VAL A 379 -2.55 0.19 -8.83
C VAL A 379 -1.28 1.01 -8.63
N ALA A 380 -0.21 0.34 -8.20
CA ALA A 380 1.14 0.89 -8.15
C ALA A 380 2.06 0.16 -9.11
N GLN A 381 2.85 0.91 -9.88
CA GLN A 381 3.91 0.39 -10.74
C GLN A 381 5.21 1.21 -10.57
N GLY A 382 6.36 0.61 -10.82
CA GLY A 382 7.67 1.25 -10.62
C GLY A 382 8.15 2.17 -11.75
N HIS A 383 7.29 2.55 -12.70
CA HIS A 383 7.72 3.24 -13.95
C HIS A 383 8.42 4.58 -13.74
N PHE A 384 8.08 5.31 -12.67
CA PHE A 384 8.69 6.58 -12.27
C PHE A 384 9.47 6.48 -10.95
N GLY A 385 9.89 5.26 -10.58
CA GLY A 385 10.74 4.99 -9.43
C GLY A 385 9.98 4.49 -8.20
N ASN A 386 10.49 4.84 -7.02
CA ASN A 386 9.95 4.36 -5.75
C ASN A 386 8.56 4.89 -5.40
N LEU A 387 7.82 4.09 -4.64
CA LEU A 387 6.65 4.47 -3.86
C LEU A 387 6.94 4.29 -2.36
N ARG A 388 6.47 5.22 -1.53
CA ARG A 388 6.55 5.06 -0.07
C ARG A 388 5.42 5.77 0.64
N ASN A 389 5.19 5.42 1.90
CA ASN A 389 4.25 6.11 2.78
C ASN A 389 2.81 6.02 2.25
N MET A 390 2.24 4.82 2.34
CA MET A 390 0.94 4.49 1.72
C MET A 390 -0.04 3.95 2.76
N TYR A 391 -1.27 4.49 2.77
CA TYR A 391 -2.27 4.16 3.79
C TYR A 391 -3.68 3.93 3.22
N TRP A 392 -4.32 2.86 3.65
CA TRP A 392 -5.74 2.58 3.39
C TRP A 392 -6.48 2.28 4.69
N GLU A 393 -7.63 2.91 4.90
CA GLU A 393 -8.50 2.65 6.04
C GLU A 393 -9.98 2.63 5.66
N GLY A 394 -10.70 1.57 6.02
CA GLY A 394 -12.17 1.59 5.97
C GLY A 394 -12.80 1.71 4.58
N ASN A 395 -12.07 1.42 3.50
CA ASN A 395 -12.62 1.44 2.15
C ASN A 395 -13.48 0.19 1.88
N ARG A 396 -14.44 0.31 0.97
CA ARG A 396 -15.36 -0.77 0.60
C ARG A 396 -15.50 -0.94 -0.91
N SER A 397 -15.25 -2.15 -1.41
CA SER A 397 -15.59 -2.52 -2.79
C SER A 397 -16.85 -3.38 -2.84
N HIS A 398 -17.58 -3.30 -3.95
CA HIS A 398 -18.82 -4.02 -4.22
C HIS A 398 -18.77 -4.64 -5.60
N ASN A 399 -19.00 -5.95 -5.70
CA ASN A 399 -19.02 -6.67 -6.98
C ASN A 399 -17.77 -6.39 -7.84
N ALA A 400 -16.63 -6.16 -7.18
CA ALA A 400 -15.44 -5.57 -7.79
C ALA A 400 -14.46 -6.68 -8.18
N ALA A 401 -14.69 -7.23 -9.37
CA ALA A 401 -13.84 -8.21 -10.02
C ALA A 401 -14.15 -8.23 -11.53
N PRO A 402 -13.28 -8.83 -12.37
CA PRO A 402 -13.50 -8.89 -13.80
C PRO A 402 -14.82 -9.53 -14.18
N HIS A 403 -15.31 -9.23 -15.38
CA HIS A 403 -16.39 -10.02 -15.97
C HIS A 403 -15.99 -11.47 -16.14
N ASP A 404 -16.99 -12.35 -16.00
CA ASP A 404 -16.87 -13.76 -16.30
C ASP A 404 -16.40 -13.92 -17.76
N CYS A 405 -15.22 -14.49 -17.97
CA CYS A 405 -14.62 -14.67 -19.28
C CYS A 405 -14.46 -16.18 -19.59
N ASP A 406 -14.78 -16.59 -20.82
CA ASP A 406 -14.75 -18.00 -21.23
C ASP A 406 -13.32 -18.55 -21.49
N THR A 407 -12.33 -17.67 -21.72
CA THR A 407 -10.91 -18.02 -21.86
C THR A 407 -10.00 -16.81 -21.57
N VAL A 408 -9.02 -17.02 -20.68
CA VAL A 408 -7.79 -16.26 -20.38
C VAL A 408 -7.64 -14.88 -21.06
N ASP A 409 -8.27 -13.86 -20.45
CA ASP A 409 -7.64 -12.56 -20.13
C ASP A 409 -8.47 -11.85 -19.03
N CYS A 410 -8.74 -12.58 -17.95
CA CYS A 410 -9.32 -12.05 -16.72
C CYS A 410 -8.22 -11.49 -15.78
N ASN A 411 -7.12 -10.95 -16.32
CA ASN A 411 -5.90 -10.57 -15.58
C ASN A 411 -5.98 -9.22 -14.86
N LYS A 412 -7.15 -8.89 -14.31
CA LYS A 412 -7.42 -7.60 -13.63
C LYS A 412 -8.32 -7.79 -12.40
N GLY A 413 -8.58 -6.75 -11.62
CA GLY A 413 -9.51 -6.77 -10.48
C GLY A 413 -8.89 -6.93 -9.09
N GLU A 414 -7.57 -6.85 -9.00
CA GLU A 414 -6.81 -6.76 -7.74
C GLU A 414 -7.07 -5.41 -7.07
N GLN A 415 -7.91 -5.39 -6.04
CA GLN A 415 -8.46 -4.15 -5.48
C GLN A 415 -7.38 -3.17 -5.03
N ILE A 416 -6.39 -3.65 -4.27
CA ILE A 416 -5.15 -2.92 -3.99
C ILE A 416 -3.99 -3.72 -4.58
N CYS A 417 -3.46 -3.22 -5.70
CA CYS A 417 -2.40 -3.86 -6.46
C CYS A 417 -1.08 -3.09 -6.35
N PHE A 418 -0.03 -3.77 -5.93
CA PHE A 418 1.34 -3.31 -6.09
C PHE A 418 2.05 -4.22 -7.07
N GLU A 419 2.29 -3.75 -8.29
CA GLU A 419 3.02 -4.44 -9.35
C GLU A 419 4.41 -3.80 -9.52
N MET A 420 5.28 -4.03 -8.52
CA MET A 420 6.58 -3.38 -8.43
C MET A 420 7.67 -4.14 -9.20
N VAL A 421 7.66 -3.95 -10.51
CA VAL A 421 8.64 -4.52 -11.46
C VAL A 421 9.77 -3.54 -11.80
N GLY A 422 10.72 -3.97 -12.64
CA GLY A 422 11.74 -3.07 -13.21
C GLY A 422 13.03 -2.92 -12.40
N SER A 423 13.56 -4.00 -11.83
CA SER A 423 14.88 -4.01 -11.17
C SER A 423 15.96 -4.71 -11.98
N GLU A 424 17.20 -4.34 -11.68
CA GLU A 424 18.40 -4.95 -12.26
C GLU A 424 19.23 -5.58 -11.15
N LEU A 425 19.63 -6.84 -11.34
CA LEU A 425 20.59 -7.49 -10.44
C LEU A 425 21.98 -6.87 -10.67
N LYS A 426 22.64 -6.49 -9.59
CA LYS A 426 23.99 -5.93 -9.59
C LYS A 426 24.92 -6.86 -8.82
N ASP A 427 25.91 -7.37 -9.55
CA ASP A 427 27.04 -8.13 -9.02
C ASP A 427 28.33 -7.28 -9.03
N GLY A 428 29.42 -7.83 -8.50
CA GLY A 428 30.74 -7.20 -8.60
C GLY A 428 30.95 -6.06 -7.61
N LEU A 429 30.68 -6.30 -6.32
CA LEU A 429 31.06 -5.38 -5.25
C LEU A 429 32.57 -5.12 -5.28
N ILE A 430 32.96 -3.85 -5.41
CA ILE A 430 34.35 -3.40 -5.30
C ILE A 430 34.68 -3.05 -3.85
N GLY A 431 33.76 -2.34 -3.18
CA GLY A 431 33.93 -1.95 -1.78
C GLY A 431 32.65 -1.34 -1.20
N ALA A 432 32.53 -1.39 0.11
CA ALA A 432 31.41 -0.79 0.83
C ALA A 432 31.87 -0.15 2.14
N THR A 433 31.17 0.91 2.52
CA THR A 433 31.26 1.53 3.84
C THR A 433 29.87 1.47 4.49
N PRO A 434 29.69 1.95 5.74
CA PRO A 434 28.34 2.07 6.29
C PRO A 434 27.40 2.88 5.40
N THR A 435 27.86 3.91 4.68
CA THR A 435 26.99 4.86 3.95
C THR A 435 27.21 4.90 2.44
N SER A 436 28.06 4.01 1.90
CA SER A 436 28.32 3.94 0.47
C SER A 436 28.61 2.53 -0.03
N VAL A 437 28.35 2.29 -1.30
CA VAL A 437 28.67 1.03 -2.01
C VAL A 437 29.24 1.38 -3.38
N THR A 438 30.38 0.80 -3.72
CA THR A 438 31.02 0.88 -5.04
C THR A 438 30.85 -0.47 -5.75
N LEU A 439 30.20 -0.45 -6.92
CA LEU A 439 29.95 -1.62 -7.75
C LEU A 439 30.76 -1.55 -9.04
N ALA A 440 30.94 -2.67 -9.72
CA ALA A 440 31.61 -2.72 -11.02
C ALA A 440 30.92 -1.84 -12.08
N GLY A 441 29.59 -1.75 -12.04
CA GLY A 441 28.81 -0.86 -12.89
C GLY A 441 27.52 -0.41 -12.23
N LEU A 442 27.38 0.90 -12.00
CA LEU A 442 26.18 1.50 -11.47
C LEU A 442 25.96 2.88 -12.06
N ALA A 443 24.83 3.05 -12.75
CA ALA A 443 24.38 4.34 -13.24
C ALA A 443 23.63 5.12 -12.15
N ALA A 444 23.63 6.44 -12.26
CA ALA A 444 22.72 7.26 -11.47
C ALA A 444 21.26 6.96 -11.88
N PRO A 445 20.30 6.91 -10.94
CA PRO A 445 18.88 6.81 -11.28
C PRO A 445 18.45 8.02 -12.11
N ASP A 446 17.66 7.78 -13.16
CA ASP A 446 17.04 8.80 -14.00
C ASP A 446 15.54 9.00 -13.68
N GLU A 447 14.96 8.11 -12.86
CA GLU A 447 13.55 8.20 -12.48
C GLU A 447 13.26 9.29 -11.45
N ARG A 448 12.09 9.91 -11.61
CA ARG A 448 11.61 11.05 -10.82
C ARG A 448 11.52 10.78 -9.32
N SER A 449 11.16 9.56 -8.92
CA SER A 449 11.05 9.15 -7.51
C SER A 449 12.31 8.42 -7.00
N GLY A 450 13.35 8.35 -7.83
CA GLY A 450 14.59 7.63 -7.57
C GLY A 450 14.43 6.12 -7.45
N ARG A 451 15.54 5.46 -7.14
CA ARG A 451 15.63 4.00 -6.92
C ARG A 451 16.38 3.69 -5.63
N ASP A 452 16.20 2.45 -5.18
CA ASP A 452 16.86 1.91 -4.01
C ASP A 452 17.88 0.82 -4.40
N LEU A 453 18.88 0.64 -3.54
CA LEU A 453 19.71 -0.56 -3.50
C LEU A 453 19.15 -1.51 -2.43
N VAL A 454 18.80 -2.71 -2.85
CA VAL A 454 18.34 -3.81 -1.99
C VAL A 454 19.40 -4.89 -1.97
N ILE A 455 19.80 -5.38 -0.79
CA ILE A 455 20.64 -6.58 -0.69
C ILE A 455 19.72 -7.80 -0.77
N VAL A 456 19.77 -8.51 -1.89
CA VAL A 456 18.88 -9.65 -2.21
C VAL A 456 19.52 -11.02 -1.97
N GLY A 457 20.79 -11.05 -1.55
CA GLY A 457 21.52 -12.27 -1.23
C GLY A 457 22.79 -11.99 -0.44
N GLY A 458 23.32 -13.01 0.24
CA GLY A 458 24.56 -12.91 1.02
C GLY A 458 24.48 -12.05 2.28
N ALA A 459 25.63 -11.54 2.72
CA ALA A 459 25.75 -10.73 3.93
C ALA A 459 24.86 -9.47 3.84
N GLY A 460 24.02 -9.25 4.85
CA GLY A 460 23.13 -8.10 4.91
C GLY A 460 21.84 -8.22 4.10
N ALA A 461 21.49 -9.41 3.59
CA ALA A 461 20.25 -9.67 2.87
C ALA A 461 19.00 -9.12 3.59
N GLY A 462 18.09 -8.57 2.80
CA GLY A 462 16.87 -7.90 3.25
C GLY A 462 17.04 -6.39 3.53
N GLN A 463 18.27 -5.87 3.62
CA GLN A 463 18.43 -4.42 3.81
C GLN A 463 18.17 -3.64 2.52
N ARG A 464 17.49 -2.49 2.65
CA ARG A 464 17.23 -1.54 1.57
C ARG A 464 17.69 -0.13 1.92
N ARG A 465 18.32 0.57 0.98
CA ARG A 465 18.75 1.96 1.12
C ARG A 465 18.38 2.76 -0.11
N HIS A 466 17.91 3.99 0.13
CA HIS A 466 17.64 4.92 -0.95
C HIS A 466 18.93 5.52 -1.47
N ILE A 467 19.07 5.59 -2.79
CA ILE A 467 20.25 6.12 -3.45
C ILE A 467 20.09 7.64 -3.53
N VAL A 468 20.96 8.36 -2.82
CA VAL A 468 20.96 9.83 -2.82
C VAL A 468 21.66 10.36 -4.07
N ASN A 469 22.77 9.73 -4.46
CA ASN A 469 23.53 10.08 -5.66
C ASN A 469 24.47 8.92 -6.04
N VAL A 470 24.92 8.87 -7.29
CA VAL A 470 25.97 7.98 -7.77
C VAL A 470 27.11 8.78 -8.40
N LYS A 471 28.35 8.54 -7.96
CA LYS A 471 29.56 9.13 -8.56
C LYS A 471 30.58 8.03 -8.83
N ALA A 472 31.01 7.89 -10.08
CA ALA A 472 31.97 6.86 -10.51
C ALA A 472 31.63 5.46 -9.96
N ASN A 473 30.41 4.99 -10.25
CA ASN A 473 29.84 3.73 -9.76
C ASN A 473 29.70 3.58 -8.23
N THR A 474 29.89 4.66 -7.47
CA THR A 474 29.72 4.68 -6.01
C THR A 474 28.40 5.33 -5.65
N ALA A 475 27.47 4.53 -5.10
CA ALA A 475 26.22 5.01 -4.53
C ALA A 475 26.44 5.59 -3.14
N MET A 476 25.90 6.78 -2.91
CA MET A 476 25.72 7.39 -1.59
C MET A 476 24.31 7.08 -1.09
N LEU A 477 24.20 6.68 0.17
CA LEU A 477 22.97 6.13 0.73
C LEU A 477 22.31 7.08 1.74
N ASP A 478 20.99 7.03 1.83
CA ASP A 478 20.17 7.84 2.73
C ASP A 478 20.46 7.60 4.21
N ARG A 479 20.91 6.38 4.56
CA ARG A 479 21.24 5.99 5.93
C ARG A 479 22.25 4.84 5.97
N PRO A 480 22.97 4.64 7.09
CA PRO A 480 23.96 3.58 7.18
C PRO A 480 23.36 2.17 7.05
N TRP A 481 24.09 1.21 6.48
CA TRP A 481 23.81 -0.21 6.61
C TRP A 481 23.87 -0.64 8.09
N ASN A 482 22.98 -1.57 8.48
CA ASN A 482 23.09 -2.27 9.76
C ASN A 482 24.18 -3.35 9.69
N VAL A 483 24.25 -4.04 8.56
CA VAL A 483 25.34 -4.96 8.21
C VAL A 483 25.97 -4.43 6.92
N VAL A 484 27.23 -4.00 7.00
CA VAL A 484 27.95 -3.54 5.81
C VAL A 484 28.10 -4.72 4.85
N PRO A 485 27.68 -4.58 3.57
CA PRO A 485 27.78 -5.68 2.62
C PRO A 485 29.23 -6.06 2.34
N ASP A 486 29.44 -7.34 2.01
CA ASP A 486 30.73 -7.90 1.65
C ASP A 486 30.67 -8.61 0.28
N ARG A 487 31.73 -9.30 -0.12
CA ARG A 487 31.81 -9.95 -1.44
C ARG A 487 30.78 -11.07 -1.65
N SER A 488 30.11 -11.54 -0.60
CA SER A 488 28.99 -12.48 -0.72
C SER A 488 27.67 -11.78 -1.06
N SER A 489 27.56 -10.47 -0.81
CA SER A 489 26.35 -9.70 -1.00
C SER A 489 25.99 -9.56 -2.47
N ARG A 490 24.70 -9.74 -2.77
CA ARG A 490 24.11 -9.49 -4.09
C ARG A 490 23.12 -8.35 -3.99
N PHE A 491 23.11 -7.46 -4.97
CA PHE A 491 22.29 -6.25 -4.94
C PHE A 491 21.22 -6.28 -6.03
N ALA A 492 20.08 -5.69 -5.76
CA ALA A 492 19.12 -5.27 -6.76
C ALA A 492 19.05 -3.73 -6.77
N PHE A 493 19.17 -3.16 -7.96
CA PHE A 493 18.90 -1.75 -8.22
C PHE A 493 17.44 -1.63 -8.66
N ALA A 494 16.58 -1.14 -7.78
CA ALA A 494 15.15 -1.39 -7.84
C ALA A 494 14.30 -0.14 -7.62
N ALA A 495 13.21 -0.02 -8.38
CA ALA A 495 12.04 0.72 -7.94
C ALA A 495 11.31 -0.13 -6.88
N THR A 496 10.96 0.48 -5.75
CA THR A 496 10.43 -0.24 -4.58
C THR A 496 9.19 0.44 -4.01
N ALA A 497 8.27 -0.34 -3.47
CA ALA A 497 7.14 0.16 -2.66
C ALA A 497 7.37 -0.17 -1.18
N SER A 498 7.09 0.78 -0.28
CA SER A 498 7.35 0.55 1.15
C SER A 498 6.57 1.41 2.13
N GLN A 499 6.57 1.00 3.41
CA GLN A 499 5.85 1.70 4.48
C GLN A 499 4.36 1.77 4.15
N ILE A 500 3.77 0.58 4.05
CA ILE A 500 2.40 0.36 3.57
C ILE A 500 1.56 -0.18 4.72
N ALA A 501 0.39 0.40 4.95
CA ALA A 501 -0.62 -0.15 5.85
C ALA A 501 -2.00 -0.17 5.16
N ILE A 502 -2.56 -1.38 5.02
CA ILE A 502 -3.88 -1.66 4.46
C ILE A 502 -4.75 -2.20 5.60
N TYR A 503 -5.59 -1.33 6.17
CA TYR A 503 -6.22 -1.58 7.45
C TYR A 503 -7.75 -1.48 7.40
N LYS A 504 -8.47 -2.47 7.94
CA LYS A 504 -9.94 -2.41 8.15
C LYS A 504 -10.78 -2.13 6.88
N ASN A 505 -10.32 -2.57 5.71
CA ASN A 505 -11.10 -2.46 4.48
C ASN A 505 -12.04 -3.66 4.33
N SER A 506 -13.06 -3.52 3.48
CA SER A 506 -14.00 -4.57 3.11
C SER A 506 -13.99 -4.76 1.60
N PHE A 507 -13.53 -5.90 1.12
CA PHE A 507 -13.42 -6.18 -0.31
C PHE A 507 -14.37 -7.31 -0.69
N GLU A 508 -15.22 -7.03 -1.66
CA GLU A 508 -16.20 -7.96 -2.20
C GLU A 508 -16.01 -8.06 -3.71
N GLY A 509 -15.65 -9.25 -4.19
CA GLY A 509 -15.64 -9.56 -5.62
C GLY A 509 -17.04 -9.98 -6.10
N ARG A 510 -17.13 -10.83 -7.13
CA ARG A 510 -18.41 -11.22 -7.74
C ARG A 510 -18.97 -12.50 -7.15
N ALA A 511 -20.30 -12.62 -7.10
CA ALA A 511 -20.97 -13.84 -6.64
C ALA A 511 -20.58 -15.09 -7.46
N SER A 512 -20.20 -14.90 -8.72
CA SER A 512 -19.72 -15.93 -9.66
C SER A 512 -18.28 -16.39 -9.42
N TYR A 513 -17.60 -15.94 -8.35
CA TYR A 513 -16.18 -16.21 -8.09
C TYR A 513 -15.79 -17.69 -8.18
N ALA A 514 -16.69 -18.62 -7.83
CA ALA A 514 -16.45 -20.06 -7.87
C ALA A 514 -16.77 -20.73 -9.21
N GLU A 515 -17.43 -20.00 -10.12
CA GLU A 515 -17.85 -20.49 -11.43
C GLU A 515 -16.82 -20.15 -12.52
N HIS A 516 -16.04 -19.09 -12.32
CA HIS A 516 -15.08 -18.59 -13.31
C HIS A 516 -13.71 -18.28 -12.69
N ASP A 517 -12.67 -18.43 -13.50
CA ASP A 517 -11.29 -18.11 -13.12
C ASP A 517 -10.99 -16.65 -13.46
N SER A 518 -10.63 -15.83 -12.47
CA SER A 518 -10.31 -14.40 -12.65
C SER A 518 -9.18 -13.96 -11.75
N ASP A 519 -8.32 -13.01 -12.12
CA ASP A 519 -7.25 -12.54 -11.21
C ASP A 519 -7.74 -11.62 -10.08
N SER A 520 -9.01 -11.76 -9.68
CA SER A 520 -9.58 -11.02 -8.55
C SER A 520 -8.89 -11.36 -7.22
N THR A 521 -8.41 -10.31 -6.56
CA THR A 521 -7.89 -10.38 -5.19
C THR A 521 -8.11 -9.08 -4.45
N ALA A 522 -8.24 -9.14 -3.13
CA ALA A 522 -8.32 -7.93 -2.33
C ALA A 522 -6.98 -7.19 -2.29
N VAL A 523 -5.88 -7.95 -2.10
CA VAL A 523 -4.54 -7.37 -1.98
C VAL A 523 -3.54 -8.23 -2.73
N LEU A 524 -2.87 -7.62 -3.71
CA LEU A 524 -1.74 -8.19 -4.43
C LEU A 524 -0.47 -7.41 -4.10
N LEU A 525 0.47 -8.05 -3.40
CA LEU A 525 1.82 -7.53 -3.19
C LEU A 525 2.80 -8.28 -4.09
N TYR A 526 3.11 -7.68 -5.24
CA TYR A 526 3.86 -8.29 -6.33
C TYR A 526 5.20 -7.59 -6.58
N GLY A 527 6.29 -8.37 -6.60
CA GLY A 527 7.64 -7.87 -6.87
C GLY A 527 8.29 -7.15 -5.69
N ASN A 528 8.88 -5.97 -5.95
CA ASN A 528 9.70 -5.19 -5.02
C ASN A 528 8.88 -4.42 -3.95
N VAL A 529 8.07 -5.16 -3.18
CA VAL A 529 7.28 -4.63 -2.06
C VAL A 529 7.97 -4.97 -0.74
N TYR A 530 8.20 -3.96 0.09
CA TYR A 530 8.95 -4.12 1.34
C TYR A 530 8.21 -3.44 2.50
N ASP A 531 8.21 -4.04 3.69
CA ASP A 531 7.67 -3.38 4.90
C ASP A 531 6.20 -2.95 4.71
N ALA A 532 5.33 -3.95 4.53
CA ALA A 532 3.90 -3.77 4.33
C ALA A 532 3.09 -4.55 5.37
N VAL A 533 2.00 -3.95 5.85
CA VAL A 533 1.05 -4.55 6.78
C VAL A 533 -0.34 -4.56 6.17
N VAL A 534 -0.96 -5.74 6.12
CA VAL A 534 -2.34 -5.98 5.68
C VAL A 534 -3.10 -6.51 6.88
N ASP A 535 -3.85 -5.64 7.55
CA ASP A 535 -4.42 -5.92 8.87
C ASP A 535 -5.93 -5.72 8.95
N SER A 536 -6.63 -6.68 9.54
CA SER A 536 -8.03 -6.55 9.95
C SER A 536 -9.01 -6.27 8.80
N ASN A 537 -8.68 -6.72 7.58
CA ASN A 537 -9.58 -6.58 6.42
C ASN A 537 -10.61 -7.72 6.38
N ARG A 538 -11.76 -7.43 5.78
CA ARG A 538 -12.80 -8.43 5.46
C ARG A 538 -12.79 -8.65 3.95
N ILE A 539 -12.71 -9.91 3.51
CA ILE A 539 -12.53 -10.26 2.11
C ILE A 539 -13.49 -11.39 1.76
N SER A 540 -14.23 -11.23 0.67
CA SER A 540 -15.10 -12.29 0.17
C SER A 540 -15.26 -12.26 -1.34
N GLN A 541 -15.70 -13.39 -1.90
CA GLN A 541 -16.06 -13.52 -3.32
C GLN A 541 -14.91 -13.20 -4.28
N MET A 542 -13.70 -13.55 -3.87
CA MET A 542 -12.49 -13.37 -4.68
C MET A 542 -11.99 -14.73 -5.16
N ARG A 543 -11.25 -14.75 -6.27
CA ARG A 543 -10.49 -15.95 -6.64
C ARG A 543 -9.39 -16.21 -5.61
N HIS A 544 -8.55 -15.21 -5.34
CA HIS A 544 -7.58 -15.27 -4.24
C HIS A 544 -7.89 -14.16 -3.27
N ALA A 545 -8.04 -14.44 -1.97
CA ALA A 545 -8.29 -13.33 -1.05
C ALA A 545 -7.04 -12.44 -0.89
N MET A 546 -5.85 -13.02 -0.81
CA MET A 546 -4.59 -12.30 -0.63
C MET A 546 -3.45 -12.98 -1.38
N MET A 547 -2.53 -12.18 -1.93
CA MET A 547 -1.40 -12.70 -2.71
C MET A 547 -0.07 -12.03 -2.35
N THR A 548 0.94 -12.85 -2.07
CA THR A 548 2.34 -12.45 -1.98
C THR A 548 3.12 -13.09 -3.12
N VAL A 549 3.62 -12.25 -4.02
CA VAL A 549 4.16 -12.74 -5.28
C VAL A 549 5.58 -12.23 -5.48
N ALA A 550 6.52 -13.17 -5.51
CA ALA A 550 7.87 -12.92 -5.99
C ALA A 550 7.97 -13.18 -7.49
N LEU A 551 8.90 -12.50 -8.15
CA LEU A 551 9.20 -12.70 -9.55
C LEU A 551 10.56 -13.38 -9.74
N THR A 552 11.01 -13.44 -10.99
CA THR A 552 12.31 -14.00 -11.34
C THR A 552 13.44 -13.41 -10.48
N SER A 553 14.20 -14.31 -9.86
CA SER A 553 15.40 -13.92 -9.12
C SER A 553 16.52 -13.40 -10.04
N THR A 554 16.40 -13.60 -11.36
CA THR A 554 17.35 -13.02 -12.33
C THR A 554 17.37 -11.49 -12.32
N SER A 555 16.30 -10.86 -11.81
CA SER A 555 16.17 -9.41 -11.70
C SER A 555 16.17 -8.92 -10.25
N GLY A 556 16.26 -9.82 -9.26
CA GLY A 556 16.23 -9.46 -7.83
C GLY A 556 14.86 -8.96 -7.33
N LEU A 557 13.76 -9.46 -7.92
CA LEU A 557 12.39 -9.01 -7.67
C LEU A 557 11.71 -9.83 -6.55
N SER A 558 11.72 -9.31 -5.31
CA SER A 558 11.31 -10.13 -4.16
C SER A 558 10.66 -9.34 -3.02
N PRO A 559 9.49 -9.79 -2.51
CA PRO A 559 8.84 -9.13 -1.40
C PRO A 559 9.41 -9.56 -0.03
N TYR A 560 9.80 -8.59 0.80
CA TYR A 560 10.34 -8.86 2.15
C TYR A 560 9.58 -8.15 3.27
N PHE A 561 9.58 -8.80 4.44
CA PHE A 561 9.02 -8.27 5.69
C PHE A 561 7.55 -7.85 5.55
N LEU A 562 6.76 -8.67 4.86
CA LEU A 562 5.33 -8.50 4.75
C LEU A 562 4.63 -9.11 5.96
N GLN A 563 3.58 -8.46 6.45
CA GLN A 563 2.75 -8.97 7.54
C GLN A 563 1.27 -8.92 7.16
N TYR A 564 0.62 -10.08 7.12
CA TYR A 564 -0.83 -10.22 6.97
C TYR A 564 -1.41 -10.64 8.32
N SER A 565 -2.21 -9.79 8.95
CA SER A 565 -2.72 -10.01 10.30
C SER A 565 -4.22 -9.85 10.43
N ASN A 566 -4.87 -10.69 11.23
CA ASN A 566 -6.26 -10.51 11.65
C ASN A 566 -7.29 -10.36 10.51
N ASN A 567 -6.96 -10.79 9.29
CA ASN A 567 -7.89 -10.69 8.16
C ASN A 567 -8.93 -11.80 8.26
N THR A 568 -10.16 -11.50 7.83
CA THR A 568 -11.25 -12.48 7.74
C THR A 568 -11.60 -12.68 6.28
N ILE A 569 -11.49 -13.92 5.83
CA ILE A 569 -11.72 -14.36 4.46
C ILE A 569 -12.90 -15.33 4.47
N SER A 570 -13.87 -15.12 3.59
CA SER A 570 -14.96 -16.09 3.39
C SER A 570 -15.46 -16.16 1.96
N ASP A 571 -16.04 -17.30 1.57
CA ASP A 571 -16.74 -17.45 0.28
C ASP A 571 -15.86 -16.99 -0.89
N SER A 572 -14.64 -17.54 -0.96
CA SER A 572 -13.65 -17.27 -2.00
C SER A 572 -13.11 -18.60 -2.54
N ASN A 573 -12.44 -18.60 -3.70
CA ASN A 573 -11.85 -19.84 -4.20
C ASN A 573 -10.69 -20.27 -3.30
N SER A 574 -9.68 -19.41 -3.21
CA SER A 574 -8.48 -19.65 -2.44
C SER A 574 -8.21 -18.52 -1.46
N GLY A 575 -7.65 -18.88 -0.31
CA GLY A 575 -7.39 -17.95 0.78
C GLY A 575 -6.14 -17.12 0.51
N LEU A 576 -4.98 -17.76 0.60
CA LEU A 576 -3.69 -17.09 0.54
C LEU A 576 -2.78 -17.76 -0.48
N TYR A 577 -2.32 -16.97 -1.45
CA TYR A 577 -1.23 -17.35 -2.35
C TYR A 577 0.10 -16.77 -1.88
N VAL A 578 1.13 -17.62 -1.81
CA VAL A 578 2.51 -17.22 -1.55
C VAL A 578 3.40 -17.95 -2.53
N GLY A 579 4.16 -17.25 -3.37
CA GLY A 579 4.99 -17.96 -4.31
C GLY A 579 5.84 -17.09 -5.19
N THR A 580 6.82 -17.71 -5.84
CA THR A 580 7.42 -17.12 -7.04
C THR A 580 6.58 -17.56 -8.23
N THR A 581 6.42 -16.75 -9.28
CA THR A 581 5.61 -17.11 -10.45
C THR A 581 6.14 -16.49 -11.74
N PHE A 582 5.56 -16.90 -12.88
CA PHE A 582 5.73 -16.34 -14.22
C PHE A 582 7.17 -16.28 -14.75
N THR A 583 8.00 -17.28 -14.40
CA THR A 583 9.36 -17.37 -14.95
C THR A 583 9.89 -18.79 -15.02
N ASP A 584 10.78 -19.04 -15.97
CA ASP A 584 11.46 -20.31 -16.19
C ASP A 584 12.96 -20.25 -15.84
N ALA A 585 13.41 -19.16 -15.20
CA ALA A 585 14.81 -18.96 -14.84
C ALA A 585 14.98 -18.35 -13.44
N GLY A 586 16.16 -18.56 -12.85
CA GLY A 586 16.52 -17.97 -11.57
C GLY A 586 18.03 -17.95 -11.33
N THR A 587 18.44 -17.17 -10.33
CA THR A 587 19.83 -17.01 -9.90
C THR A 587 19.99 -17.55 -8.49
N ALA A 588 20.78 -18.61 -8.34
CA ALA A 588 21.09 -19.19 -7.03
C ALA A 588 21.69 -18.15 -6.07
N GLY A 589 21.27 -18.19 -4.80
CA GLY A 589 21.71 -17.26 -3.77
C GLY A 589 21.04 -15.88 -3.79
N VAL A 590 20.06 -15.67 -4.68
CA VAL A 590 19.12 -14.54 -4.62
C VAL A 590 17.81 -15.01 -4.00
N TRP A 591 17.39 -14.35 -2.93
CA TRP A 591 16.16 -14.65 -2.20
C TRP A 591 14.93 -14.20 -2.98
N GLY A 592 13.87 -15.00 -2.96
CA GLY A 592 12.52 -14.71 -3.45
C GLY A 592 11.60 -14.18 -2.36
N GLY A 593 11.89 -14.44 -1.08
CA GLY A 593 11.14 -13.89 0.04
C GLY A 593 11.87 -14.04 1.37
N LEU A 594 11.75 -13.05 2.26
CA LEU A 594 12.44 -13.01 3.55
C LEU A 594 11.52 -12.47 4.64
N GLY A 595 11.34 -13.26 5.70
CA GLY A 595 10.70 -12.81 6.93
C GLY A 595 9.23 -12.40 6.77
N ASN A 596 8.50 -13.03 5.85
CA ASN A 596 7.06 -12.79 5.66
C ASN A 596 6.24 -13.53 6.73
N ILE A 597 5.22 -12.87 7.28
CA ILE A 597 4.42 -13.35 8.41
C ILE A 597 2.93 -13.31 8.06
N TYR A 598 2.24 -14.42 8.27
CA TYR A 598 0.79 -14.56 8.12
C TYR A 598 0.23 -14.99 9.47
N ARG A 599 -0.41 -14.06 10.19
CA ARG A 599 -0.79 -14.22 11.59
C ARG A 599 -2.28 -14.01 11.84
N ASN A 600 -2.90 -14.93 12.58
CA ASN A 600 -4.24 -14.75 13.13
C ASN A 600 -5.31 -14.43 12.07
N ASN A 601 -5.15 -14.93 10.84
CA ASN A 601 -6.14 -14.79 9.79
C ASN A 601 -7.17 -15.91 9.90
N THR A 602 -8.42 -15.62 9.55
CA THR A 602 -9.52 -16.60 9.51
C THR A 602 -9.94 -16.81 8.06
N PHE A 603 -10.04 -18.07 7.65
CA PHE A 603 -10.46 -18.50 6.33
C PHE A 603 -11.62 -19.49 6.49
N ASP A 604 -12.77 -19.18 5.92
CA ASP A 604 -13.97 -20.01 6.05
C ASP A 604 -14.68 -20.18 4.71
N ARG A 605 -15.26 -21.35 4.45
CA ARG A 605 -16.04 -21.64 3.23
C ARG A 605 -15.26 -21.31 1.95
N LEU A 606 -14.05 -21.88 1.82
CA LEU A 606 -13.26 -21.75 0.60
C LEU A 606 -13.62 -22.88 -0.37
N ALA A 607 -13.83 -22.53 -1.64
CA ALA A 607 -14.16 -23.53 -2.66
C ALA A 607 -12.96 -24.46 -2.96
N HIS A 608 -11.73 -23.96 -2.77
CA HIS A 608 -10.50 -24.63 -3.15
C HIS A 608 -9.48 -24.69 -1.99
N ILE A 609 -8.45 -23.82 -1.99
CA ILE A 609 -7.26 -24.01 -1.16
C ILE A 609 -7.13 -22.92 -0.10
N GLY A 610 -6.85 -23.30 1.15
CA GLY A 610 -6.56 -22.37 2.24
C GLY A 610 -5.26 -21.61 2.01
N VAL A 611 -4.15 -22.35 1.87
CA VAL A 611 -2.83 -21.79 1.54
C VAL A 611 -2.22 -22.50 0.34
N GLU A 612 -1.89 -21.72 -0.68
CA GLU A 612 -1.10 -22.12 -1.84
C GLU A 612 0.33 -21.60 -1.64
N TYR A 613 1.26 -22.49 -1.30
CA TYR A 613 2.68 -22.16 -1.19
C TYR A 613 3.44 -22.69 -2.41
N GLU A 614 3.67 -21.82 -3.39
CA GLU A 614 4.08 -22.22 -4.73
C GLU A 614 5.60 -22.12 -4.97
N SER A 615 6.13 -23.08 -5.74
CA SER A 615 7.48 -23.13 -6.30
C SER A 615 7.50 -23.34 -7.83
N TRP A 616 8.61 -22.98 -8.48
CA TRP A 616 8.83 -23.07 -9.94
C TRP A 616 10.15 -23.76 -10.31
N SER A 617 10.36 -24.02 -11.60
CA SER A 617 11.32 -25.01 -12.14
C SER A 617 12.72 -24.45 -12.39
N TYR A 618 13.27 -23.74 -11.42
CA TYR A 618 14.61 -23.16 -11.51
C TYR A 618 15.26 -23.02 -10.12
N GLU A 619 16.57 -22.78 -10.09
CA GLU A 619 17.32 -22.52 -8.86
C GLU A 619 17.25 -21.04 -8.47
N GLY A 620 17.16 -20.74 -7.17
CA GLY A 620 17.03 -19.38 -6.66
C GLY A 620 15.57 -18.95 -6.47
N ALA A 621 15.38 -17.67 -6.10
CA ALA A 621 14.10 -17.16 -5.57
C ALA A 621 13.61 -17.93 -4.34
N ASP A 622 14.55 -18.38 -3.52
CA ASP A 622 14.24 -19.14 -2.32
C ASP A 622 13.55 -18.28 -1.25
N TYR A 623 12.77 -18.89 -0.38
CA TYR A 623 12.13 -18.20 0.75
C TYR A 623 12.82 -18.59 2.04
N ASN A 624 12.98 -17.66 2.97
CA ASN A 624 13.55 -17.96 4.28
C ASN A 624 12.80 -17.25 5.41
N GLY A 625 12.56 -17.99 6.50
CA GLY A 625 11.96 -17.46 7.72
C GLY A 625 10.51 -17.02 7.56
N THR A 626 9.75 -17.71 6.68
CA THR A 626 8.30 -17.47 6.54
C THR A 626 7.57 -18.08 7.74
N VAL A 627 6.62 -17.34 8.32
CA VAL A 627 5.88 -17.75 9.51
C VAL A 627 4.37 -17.72 9.26
N PHE A 628 3.70 -18.85 9.50
CA PHE A 628 2.25 -18.94 9.61
C PHE A 628 1.90 -19.16 11.07
N GLU A 629 1.22 -18.21 11.69
CA GLU A 629 0.91 -18.21 13.11
C GLU A 629 -0.59 -18.07 13.37
N LYS A 630 -1.18 -18.97 14.17
CA LYS A 630 -2.55 -18.84 14.69
C LYS A 630 -3.63 -18.61 13.62
N ASN A 631 -3.39 -19.02 12.38
CA ASN A 631 -4.42 -18.93 11.35
C ASN A 631 -5.46 -20.03 11.57
N ARG A 632 -6.72 -19.73 11.25
CA ARG A 632 -7.84 -20.67 11.36
C ARG A 632 -8.44 -20.89 9.98
N PHE A 633 -8.55 -22.15 9.58
CA PHE A 633 -9.13 -22.57 8.31
C PHE A 633 -10.26 -23.55 8.59
N THR A 634 -11.47 -23.21 8.15
CA THR A 634 -12.67 -24.04 8.31
C THR A 634 -13.44 -24.17 7.00
N ASN A 635 -14.12 -25.31 6.81
CA ASN A 635 -14.97 -25.54 5.63
C ASN A 635 -14.24 -25.34 4.30
N LEU A 636 -13.15 -26.06 4.11
CA LEU A 636 -12.33 -26.01 2.89
C LEU A 636 -11.81 -27.42 2.53
N PRO A 637 -11.68 -27.75 1.24
CA PRO A 637 -11.23 -29.08 0.85
C PRO A 637 -9.72 -29.29 0.94
N PHE A 638 -8.93 -28.24 0.76
CA PHE A 638 -7.46 -28.31 0.86
C PHE A 638 -6.95 -27.28 1.87
N GLY A 639 -6.27 -27.74 2.92
CA GLY A 639 -5.79 -26.87 3.99
C GLY A 639 -4.56 -26.06 3.58
N PHE A 640 -3.41 -26.72 3.51
CA PHE A 640 -2.13 -26.12 3.16
C PHE A 640 -1.42 -27.00 2.13
N ILE A 641 -1.18 -26.46 0.94
CA ILE A 641 -0.50 -27.15 -0.16
C ILE A 641 0.78 -26.40 -0.51
N ASP A 642 1.91 -27.09 -0.37
CA ASP A 642 3.22 -26.66 -0.88
C ASP A 642 3.57 -27.47 -2.13
N GLY A 643 3.72 -26.79 -3.27
CA GLY A 643 3.77 -27.48 -4.56
C GLY A 643 4.13 -26.63 -5.76
N PHE A 644 4.07 -27.25 -6.93
CA PHE A 644 4.51 -26.68 -8.19
C PHE A 644 3.34 -26.14 -9.03
N ARG A 645 3.39 -24.85 -9.41
CA ARG A 645 2.37 -24.18 -10.25
C ARG A 645 0.92 -24.44 -9.75
N LEU A 646 0.70 -24.16 -8.46
CA LEU A 646 -0.56 -24.27 -7.72
C LEU A 646 -1.63 -23.25 -8.10
N MET A 647 -1.25 -22.07 -8.58
CA MET A 647 -2.17 -20.96 -8.86
C MET A 647 -3.42 -21.39 -9.65
N TRP A 648 -3.25 -22.30 -10.61
CA TRP A 648 -4.34 -22.82 -11.45
C TRP A 648 -4.70 -24.28 -11.15
N THR A 649 -4.24 -24.83 -10.02
CA THR A 649 -4.36 -26.25 -9.67
C THR A 649 -5.15 -26.44 -8.38
N TYR A 650 -6.47 -26.66 -8.50
CA TYR A 650 -7.38 -26.82 -7.36
C TYR A 650 -8.16 -28.14 -7.35
N ASN A 651 -7.94 -29.03 -8.33
CA ASN A 651 -8.68 -30.29 -8.47
C ASN A 651 -8.07 -31.48 -7.68
N GLY A 652 -7.06 -31.23 -6.84
CA GLY A 652 -6.33 -32.24 -6.07
C GLY A 652 -5.23 -32.99 -6.83
N ASN A 653 -5.06 -32.77 -8.14
CA ASN A 653 -3.99 -33.36 -8.95
C ASN A 653 -2.72 -32.49 -8.90
N PHE A 654 -2.16 -32.33 -7.71
CA PHE A 654 -0.95 -31.52 -7.51
C PHE A 654 0.29 -32.19 -8.10
N LYS A 655 1.09 -31.42 -8.84
CA LYS A 655 2.33 -31.89 -9.49
C LYS A 655 3.49 -31.90 -8.50
N GLU A 656 4.28 -32.99 -8.55
CA GLU A 656 5.58 -33.03 -7.87
C GLU A 656 6.52 -31.97 -8.44
N ALA A 657 7.41 -31.49 -7.60
CA ALA A 657 8.42 -30.56 -8.03
C ALA A 657 9.45 -31.19 -8.97
N PRO A 658 9.96 -30.45 -9.96
CA PRO A 658 11.12 -30.90 -10.73
C PRO A 658 12.35 -31.00 -9.81
N PRO A 659 13.40 -31.77 -10.20
CA PRO A 659 14.61 -31.95 -9.40
C PRO A 659 15.32 -30.64 -9.02
N ARG A 660 15.10 -29.57 -9.80
CA ARG A 660 15.57 -28.21 -9.52
C ARG A 660 14.37 -27.28 -9.40
N SER A 661 14.18 -26.69 -8.23
CA SER A 661 13.10 -25.75 -7.97
C SER A 661 13.46 -24.78 -6.84
N SER A 662 12.73 -23.66 -6.77
CA SER A 662 12.84 -22.69 -5.68
C SER A 662 12.43 -23.34 -4.36
N ARG A 663 13.22 -23.10 -3.31
CA ARG A 663 13.12 -23.79 -2.01
C ARG A 663 12.59 -22.87 -0.92
N LYS A 664 12.01 -23.49 0.11
CA LYS A 664 11.51 -22.81 1.32
C LYS A 664 12.30 -23.28 2.54
N TYR A 665 13.01 -22.35 3.17
CA TYR A 665 13.84 -22.62 4.33
C TYR A 665 13.23 -22.06 5.62
N ASN A 666 13.42 -22.80 6.70
CA ASN A 666 13.07 -22.37 8.06
C ASN A 666 11.61 -21.92 8.18
N THR A 667 10.69 -22.55 7.44
CA THR A 667 9.28 -22.20 7.48
C THR A 667 8.68 -22.68 8.79
N ILE A 668 7.94 -21.83 9.48
CA ILE A 668 7.34 -22.15 10.78
C ILE A 668 5.82 -22.15 10.67
N LEU A 669 5.22 -23.24 11.14
CA LEU A 669 3.78 -23.36 11.42
C LEU A 669 3.59 -23.36 12.94
N TYR A 670 3.05 -22.27 13.48
CA TYR A 670 2.86 -22.09 14.93
C TYR A 670 1.37 -21.95 15.26
N ARG A 671 0.78 -22.98 15.89
CA ARG A 671 -0.60 -22.98 16.40
C ARG A 671 -1.68 -22.67 15.35
N ASN A 672 -1.49 -23.10 14.11
CA ASN A 672 -2.54 -22.99 13.10
C ASN A 672 -3.60 -24.10 13.31
N SER A 673 -4.84 -23.83 12.92
CA SER A 673 -5.91 -24.82 12.96
C SER A 673 -6.52 -24.98 11.58
N PHE A 674 -6.47 -26.21 11.06
CA PHE A 674 -7.10 -26.59 9.80
C PHE A 674 -8.17 -27.63 10.08
N ASP A 675 -9.40 -27.32 9.74
CA ASP A 675 -10.54 -28.20 9.91
C ASP A 675 -11.30 -28.26 8.58
N ARG A 676 -11.37 -29.44 7.97
CA ARG A 676 -12.15 -29.62 6.74
C ARG A 676 -13.61 -29.20 6.96
N GLY A 677 -14.13 -29.40 8.17
CA GLY A 677 -15.51 -29.14 8.52
C GLY A 677 -16.48 -29.90 7.60
N SER A 678 -17.48 -29.18 7.11
CA SER A 678 -18.54 -29.73 6.27
C SER A 678 -18.17 -29.84 4.78
N ALA A 679 -16.98 -29.35 4.35
CA ALA A 679 -16.60 -29.33 2.94
C ALA A 679 -16.57 -30.74 2.32
N PRO A 680 -17.40 -31.04 1.30
CA PRO A 680 -17.66 -32.41 0.86
C PRO A 680 -16.63 -32.86 -0.19
N LEU A 681 -15.52 -33.51 0.19
CA LEU A 681 -14.55 -34.02 -0.79
C LEU A 681 -13.81 -35.31 -0.33
N PRO A 682 -13.99 -36.46 -1.04
CA PRO A 682 -13.28 -37.72 -0.77
C PRO A 682 -11.76 -37.66 -0.95
N ARG A 683 -11.24 -36.60 -1.61
CA ARG A 683 -9.80 -36.35 -1.85
C ARG A 683 -9.26 -35.14 -1.09
N SER A 684 -9.97 -34.70 -0.06
CA SER A 684 -9.55 -33.56 0.77
C SER A 684 -8.21 -33.81 1.45
N VAL A 685 -7.36 -32.79 1.52
CA VAL A 685 -6.01 -32.89 2.08
C VAL A 685 -5.75 -31.75 3.05
N GLY A 686 -5.41 -32.09 4.29
CA GLY A 686 -5.10 -31.10 5.33
C GLY A 686 -3.77 -30.40 5.05
N PHE A 687 -2.69 -31.18 4.97
CA PHE A 687 -1.36 -30.71 4.62
C PHE A 687 -0.74 -31.61 3.55
N LYS A 688 -0.09 -30.99 2.56
CA LYS A 688 0.78 -31.70 1.60
C LYS A 688 1.93 -30.81 1.19
N SER A 689 3.14 -31.33 1.28
CA SER A 689 4.33 -30.74 0.65
C SER A 689 4.86 -31.73 -0.39
N LEU A 690 5.04 -31.23 -1.61
CA LEU A 690 5.58 -31.95 -2.78
C LEU A 690 7.07 -31.66 -2.98
N GLN A 691 7.72 -31.13 -1.94
CA GLN A 691 9.07 -30.57 -1.97
C GLN A 691 9.86 -31.05 -0.75
N PRO A 692 10.45 -32.25 -0.79
CA PRO A 692 11.14 -32.82 0.38
C PRO A 692 12.38 -32.02 0.82
N ALA A 693 12.91 -31.15 -0.05
CA ALA A 693 14.02 -30.26 0.27
C ALA A 693 13.61 -29.02 1.10
N ASN A 694 12.30 -28.74 1.20
CA ASN A 694 11.80 -27.64 2.04
C ASN A 694 11.96 -28.00 3.51
N THR A 695 12.31 -27.00 4.34
CA THR A 695 12.51 -27.21 5.77
C THR A 695 11.41 -26.54 6.58
N TRP A 696 10.86 -27.31 7.51
CA TRP A 696 9.68 -26.95 8.29
C TRP A 696 9.97 -27.02 9.78
N LEU A 697 9.20 -26.28 10.56
CA LEU A 697 9.03 -26.49 11.99
C LEU A 697 7.55 -26.33 12.31
N ASN A 698 6.91 -27.42 12.69
CA ASN A 698 5.53 -27.40 13.17
C ASN A 698 5.48 -27.45 14.70
N ILE A 699 4.82 -26.46 15.30
CA ILE A 699 4.58 -26.37 16.73
C ILE A 699 3.08 -26.17 16.93
N ASP A 700 2.42 -27.18 17.52
CA ASP A 700 1.01 -27.14 17.91
C ASP A 700 0.00 -26.82 16.79
N SER A 701 0.37 -26.92 15.51
CA SER A 701 -0.64 -26.80 14.44
C SER A 701 -1.40 -28.12 14.26
N THR A 702 -2.69 -28.02 13.95
CA THR A 702 -3.62 -29.15 13.88
C THR A 702 -4.32 -29.23 12.53
N TRP A 703 -4.57 -30.45 12.06
CA TRP A 703 -5.34 -30.75 10.86
C TRP A 703 -6.37 -31.83 11.19
N THR A 704 -7.64 -31.56 10.91
CA THR A 704 -8.73 -32.45 11.33
C THR A 704 -9.76 -32.65 10.22
N GLY A 705 -10.29 -33.87 10.16
CA GLY A 705 -11.41 -34.22 9.29
C GLY A 705 -11.06 -34.46 7.81
N PHE A 706 -9.84 -34.18 7.35
CA PHE A 706 -9.45 -34.38 5.94
C PHE A 706 -9.30 -35.87 5.57
N ALA A 707 -9.44 -36.23 4.29
CA ALA A 707 -9.22 -37.61 3.84
C ALA A 707 -7.74 -38.04 3.97
N ALA A 708 -6.80 -37.11 3.79
CA ALA A 708 -5.37 -37.31 4.03
C ALA A 708 -4.69 -36.06 4.60
N GLY A 709 -3.44 -36.19 5.05
CA GLY A 709 -2.63 -35.05 5.49
C GLY A 709 -3.02 -34.45 6.84
N ASN A 710 -3.63 -35.23 7.75
CA ASN A 710 -4.02 -34.74 9.08
C ASN A 710 -2.86 -34.62 10.09
N SER A 711 -1.63 -34.99 9.71
CA SER A 711 -0.46 -34.95 10.60
C SER A 711 0.43 -33.71 10.43
N GLY A 712 0.17 -32.86 9.42
CA GLY A 712 1.07 -31.75 9.09
C GLY A 712 2.43 -32.20 8.53
N PRO A 713 3.41 -31.28 8.40
CA PRO A 713 4.78 -31.63 8.02
C PRO A 713 5.48 -32.38 9.16
N SER A 714 6.31 -33.37 8.80
CA SER A 714 7.26 -33.98 9.72
C SER A 714 8.29 -32.94 10.20
N GLN A 715 8.67 -33.00 11.49
CA GLN A 715 9.56 -32.02 12.14
C GLN A 715 11.03 -32.11 11.72
#